data_AF-A0A2T5PFD1-F1
#
_entry.id   AF-A0A2T5PFD1-F1
#
_cell.length_a   1.000
_cell.length_b   1.000
_cell.length_c   1.000
_cell.angle_alpha   90.00
_cell.angle_beta   90.00
_cell.angle_gamma   90.00
#
_symmetry.space_group_name_H-M   'P 1'
#
loop_
_entity.id
_entity.type
_entity.pdbx_description
1 polymer ?
#
loop_
_entity_poly.entity_id
_entity_poly.type
_entity_poly.pdbx_seq_one_letter_code
_entity_poly.pdbx_strand_id
1 'polypeptide(L)'
;MVTRCASWLLPALLLLASQPCQAVDFDIQWMRLTKTAQLDAPEVPDSASSGSLLLAVEDGDPLPHKTLLSAHQGLYYLNLYRDADYRERSHKLGPLPLFSAEEYRRCRGEYSSPDVSSWAGEFSVAPGLLLLGYSIYCPGAEQPGAWQNDRFVLVDGRMPGTPLLAVGRATRIDSIELQPLQALPATTDRDWLARLNAPDGGRHYSLPSQPTHFTLAPAADSSAASEQSADPELRELRRLHAEAFARKGDAQSLAPLREFLIQHDYRQIGVHARDTPRLLNDIAFWLDAADDPQAARPLLEEVLRREPERIAVQLNLADIDWKLHLAYPNHAASLARAQERYRLYCGRRLARGLAVPERVLQRLALEQASEEACRPHWPLLDAVAADDLALVERLLSKGIPGHVVGDDGLTALSLALRTPNFPIAERLVAAGARLDGLYGSRTQLGLALQQDLGEDPQLQLAPRLRFLAEAGAPLEEPELNDRHLLLQYAGNPRELAIFAELLRHPQDLDRRDKDGENALARALSAGNFQAADMLIAAGAQVNQLYDGRLNCESMDTRYSPLQLLAQSLHIGHYDTAEYRRASLQSFASLLALGADLGQGQRCGLKGESMLLARLVLVGRADLIELLDNFGPPHSPLDYRISEGAIRELRQTRGQEPRQEQVWAALLAALKRGVPINPPSAPGSRPADPELFAAQQTWLPAERYAALLQQGADPWATNARGQSALLKLVEEGREEHLQALAQTLQGRPQYASQCARPLLDIADSLTRSGRSASPAIQALVTQMLDSDCDPLQGTEPANRSALAERLSIGLSRLDDTDLIARLEQRLKDLQQ
;
A
#
# COMPACT_ATOMS: atom_id res chain seq x y z
N MET A 1 -15.96 26.02 64.21
CA MET A 1 -15.81 27.46 64.52
C MET A 1 -15.64 28.18 63.19
N VAL A 2 -16.67 28.87 62.67
CA VAL A 2 -17.04 30.27 63.01
C VAL A 2 -15.99 31.21 62.39
N THR A 3 -16.24 32.16 61.48
CA THR A 3 -17.44 32.83 60.97
C THR A 3 -17.04 33.89 59.92
N ARG A 4 -17.97 34.16 58.98
CA ARG A 4 -18.47 35.47 58.47
C ARG A 4 -17.51 36.53 57.90
N CYS A 5 -17.84 36.96 56.67
CA CYS A 5 -18.49 38.25 56.36
C CYS A 5 -19.30 38.03 55.06
N ALA A 6 -20.63 38.02 55.11
CA ALA A 6 -21.56 39.15 55.09
C ALA A 6 -22.06 39.45 53.66
N SER A 7 -23.33 39.11 53.48
CA SER A 7 -24.33 39.44 52.46
C SER A 7 -24.18 40.82 51.81
N TRP A 8 -24.69 41.01 50.59
CA TRP A 8 -25.72 42.01 50.20
C TRP A 8 -25.95 41.90 48.67
N LEU A 9 -27.24 41.84 48.29
CA LEU A 9 -27.82 42.20 46.98
C LEU A 9 -27.89 41.16 45.84
N LEU A 10 -29.01 40.41 45.84
CA LEU A 10 -29.87 40.35 44.65
C LEU A 10 -30.24 41.79 44.28
N PRO A 11 -29.83 42.29 43.09
CA PRO A 11 -30.62 42.06 41.89
C PRO A 11 -29.73 41.84 40.65
N ALA A 12 -29.57 40.59 40.23
CA ALA A 12 -29.05 40.25 38.89
C ALA A 12 -29.90 39.15 38.22
N LEU A 13 -31.16 39.01 38.66
CA LEU A 13 -32.11 38.02 38.16
C LEU A 13 -33.07 38.57 37.08
N LEU A 14 -32.73 39.72 36.47
CA LEU A 14 -33.51 40.33 35.39
C LEU A 14 -32.67 40.82 34.19
N LEU A 15 -31.41 40.37 34.06
CA LEU A 15 -30.54 40.66 32.90
C LEU A 15 -30.00 39.41 32.18
N LEU A 16 -30.54 38.23 32.46
CA LEU A 16 -30.22 36.97 31.74
C LEU A 16 -31.39 36.44 30.88
N ALA A 17 -32.35 37.32 30.54
CA ALA A 17 -33.46 36.99 29.66
C ALA A 17 -33.36 37.74 28.32
N SER A 18 -32.23 37.61 27.62
CA SER A 18 -32.09 37.98 26.20
C SER A 18 -30.69 37.63 25.65
N GLN A 19 -30.33 36.36 25.68
CA GLN A 19 -29.26 35.81 24.86
C GLN A 19 -29.73 34.44 24.36
N PRO A 20 -29.93 34.21 23.05
CA PRO A 20 -30.17 32.86 22.56
C PRO A 20 -28.92 32.03 22.83
N CYS A 21 -29.08 30.93 23.58
CA CYS A 21 -28.10 29.86 23.66
C CYS A 21 -27.70 29.45 22.24
N GLN A 22 -26.49 29.78 21.82
CA GLN A 22 -25.88 29.22 20.62
C GLN A 22 -24.99 28.06 21.05
N ALA A 23 -25.24 26.91 20.39
CA ALA A 23 -24.60 25.64 20.64
C ALA A 23 -23.11 25.72 20.30
N VAL A 24 -22.29 25.09 21.15
CA VAL A 24 -20.84 25.07 21.09
C VAL A 24 -20.37 23.71 20.55
N ASP A 25 -19.40 23.81 19.65
CA ASP A 25 -18.35 22.89 19.21
C ASP A 25 -18.53 21.35 18.99
N PHE A 26 -18.28 20.87 17.75
CA PHE A 26 -18.02 19.47 17.31
C PHE A 26 -16.55 19.09 17.01
N ASP A 27 -16.05 18.04 17.66
CA ASP A 27 -14.89 17.25 17.21
C ASP A 27 -15.36 15.99 16.45
N ILE A 28 -14.53 15.43 15.56
CA ILE A 28 -14.84 14.50 14.44
C ILE A 28 -15.22 13.08 14.92
N GLN A 29 -15.61 12.92 16.19
CA GLN A 29 -16.21 11.72 16.76
C GLN A 29 -17.43 12.12 17.61
N TRP A 30 -18.63 11.98 17.03
CA TRP A 30 -19.96 12.44 17.49
C TRP A 30 -20.48 11.89 18.86
N MET A 31 -19.62 11.57 19.84
CA MET A 31 -20.02 10.93 21.10
C MET A 31 -19.41 11.57 22.35
N ARG A 32 -19.72 12.83 22.67
CA ARG A 32 -19.74 13.30 24.07
C ARG A 32 -20.76 14.44 24.27
N LEU A 33 -21.71 14.25 25.20
CA LEU A 33 -22.47 15.27 25.96
C LEU A 33 -23.63 16.03 25.28
N THR A 34 -24.88 15.55 25.42
CA THR A 34 -26.04 16.49 25.38
C THR A 34 -26.91 16.50 26.63
N LYS A 35 -26.98 15.43 27.46
CA LYS A 35 -27.86 15.38 28.66
C LYS A 35 -29.33 15.81 28.40
N THR A 36 -29.73 15.89 27.13
CA THR A 36 -31.07 16.06 26.57
C THR A 36 -31.08 15.27 25.26
N ALA A 37 -32.18 14.60 24.95
CA ALA A 37 -32.31 13.87 23.70
C ALA A 37 -32.25 14.85 22.52
N GLN A 38 -31.12 14.89 21.82
CA GLN A 38 -31.06 15.34 20.43
C GLN A 38 -30.72 14.13 19.59
N LEU A 39 -31.75 13.37 19.26
CA LEU A 39 -31.68 12.47 18.12
C LEU A 39 -31.97 13.34 16.89
N ASP A 40 -30.94 13.62 16.09
CA ASP A 40 -30.95 13.45 14.65
C ASP A 40 -30.01 12.26 14.43
N ALA A 41 -30.33 11.28 13.57
CA ALA A 41 -29.29 10.34 13.15
C ALA A 41 -28.14 11.18 12.56
N PRO A 42 -26.88 11.05 13.05
CA PRO A 42 -25.80 11.88 12.55
C PRO A 42 -25.63 11.58 11.06
N GLU A 43 -25.71 12.62 10.24
CA GLU A 43 -25.31 12.51 8.84
C GLU A 43 -23.84 12.11 8.81
N VAL A 44 -23.50 11.15 7.95
CA VAL A 44 -22.12 10.70 7.83
C VAL A 44 -21.35 11.76 7.04
N PRO A 45 -20.22 12.27 7.55
CA PRO A 45 -19.38 13.17 6.76
C PRO A 45 -18.78 12.39 5.59
N ASP A 46 -19.04 12.85 4.37
CA ASP A 46 -18.55 12.21 3.15
C ASP A 46 -17.36 12.96 2.56
N SER A 47 -17.37 14.30 2.58
CA SER A 47 -16.31 15.10 1.98
C SER A 47 -16.12 16.42 2.72
N ALA A 48 -14.86 16.76 2.99
CA ALA A 48 -14.47 18.04 3.57
C ALA A 48 -13.85 18.98 2.53
N SER A 49 -13.74 20.24 2.90
CA SER A 49 -13.22 21.33 2.08
C SER A 49 -12.05 22.02 2.78
N SER A 50 -11.08 22.58 2.04
CA SER A 50 -9.93 23.30 2.62
C SER A 50 -10.31 24.63 3.29
N GLY A 51 -11.46 25.23 2.97
CA GLY A 51 -12.06 26.31 3.76
C GLY A 51 -11.96 27.71 3.17
N SER A 52 -12.30 27.87 1.89
CA SER A 52 -12.16 29.14 1.17
C SER A 52 -13.45 29.99 1.06
N LEU A 53 -14.57 29.58 1.67
CA LEU A 53 -15.84 30.29 1.49
C LEU A 53 -15.93 31.51 2.40
N LEU A 54 -16.24 32.68 1.84
CA LEU A 54 -16.53 33.91 2.61
C LEU A 54 -18.03 34.20 2.56
N LEU A 55 -18.72 34.23 3.70
CA LEU A 55 -20.13 34.60 3.78
C LEU A 55 -20.26 36.07 4.20
N ALA A 56 -21.08 36.82 3.47
CA ALA A 56 -21.45 38.19 3.82
C ALA A 56 -22.31 38.23 5.08
N VAL A 57 -22.15 39.28 5.88
CA VAL A 57 -22.91 39.54 7.11
C VAL A 57 -23.59 40.90 6.98
N GLU A 58 -24.76 41.10 7.61
CA GLU A 58 -25.55 42.34 7.48
C GLU A 58 -24.76 43.59 7.88
N ASP A 59 -23.93 43.50 8.93
CA ASP A 59 -23.07 44.57 9.43
C ASP A 59 -21.66 44.03 9.73
N GLY A 60 -20.73 44.08 8.75
CA GLY A 60 -19.32 43.73 8.97
C GLY A 60 -18.59 43.15 7.76
N ASP A 61 -17.34 42.75 7.96
CA ASP A 61 -16.54 42.05 6.95
C ASP A 61 -17.01 40.59 6.77
N PRO A 62 -16.95 40.02 5.55
CA PRO A 62 -17.30 38.63 5.31
C PRO A 62 -16.48 37.66 6.16
N LEU A 63 -17.13 36.63 6.71
CA LEU A 63 -16.50 35.65 7.60
C LEU A 63 -16.14 34.36 6.85
N PRO A 64 -14.95 33.79 7.09
CA PRO A 64 -14.54 32.52 6.51
C PRO A 64 -15.37 31.37 7.06
N HIS A 65 -15.70 30.43 6.17
CA HIS A 65 -16.42 29.21 6.49
C HIS A 65 -15.78 28.00 5.81
N LYS A 66 -15.75 26.88 6.54
CA LYS A 66 -15.46 25.56 5.97
C LYS A 66 -16.73 24.88 5.52
N THR A 67 -16.63 24.10 4.44
CA THR A 67 -17.75 23.28 3.99
C THR A 67 -17.51 21.80 4.31
N LEU A 68 -18.61 21.10 4.62
CA LEU A 68 -18.62 19.67 4.87
C LEU A 68 -19.87 19.08 4.20
N LEU A 69 -19.66 18.23 3.20
CA LEU A 69 -20.71 17.43 2.63
C LEU A 69 -20.99 16.25 3.56
N SER A 70 -22.23 16.11 3.99
CA SER A 70 -22.70 14.97 4.79
C SER A 70 -23.84 14.26 4.06
N ALA A 71 -24.03 12.98 4.34
CA ALA A 71 -25.11 12.20 3.74
C ALA A 71 -25.97 11.46 4.76
N HIS A 72 -27.23 11.27 4.39
CA HIS A 72 -28.20 10.42 5.10
C HIS A 72 -29.11 9.73 4.09
N GLN A 73 -29.04 8.40 4.00
CA GLN A 73 -29.91 7.59 3.13
C GLN A 73 -29.93 8.04 1.64
N GLY A 74 -28.79 8.56 1.15
CA GLY A 74 -28.66 9.04 -0.23
C GLY A 74 -29.04 10.50 -0.46
N LEU A 75 -29.51 11.18 0.58
CA LEU A 75 -29.67 12.62 0.60
C LEU A 75 -28.37 13.27 1.07
N TYR A 76 -27.94 14.31 0.39
CA TYR A 76 -26.69 15.02 0.68
C TYR A 76 -26.97 16.41 1.23
N TYR A 77 -26.17 16.86 2.18
CA TYR A 77 -26.31 18.18 2.80
C TYR A 77 -24.95 18.87 2.81
N LEU A 78 -24.94 20.14 2.43
CA LEU A 78 -23.78 20.99 2.57
C LEU A 78 -23.88 21.74 3.90
N ASN A 79 -22.96 21.44 4.81
CA ASN A 79 -22.86 22.11 6.10
C ASN A 79 -21.78 23.18 6.01
N LEU A 80 -22.06 24.38 6.52
CA LEU A 80 -21.12 25.49 6.59
C LEU A 80 -20.75 25.74 8.05
N TYR A 81 -19.45 25.77 8.34
CA TYR A 81 -18.90 25.93 9.70
C TYR A 81 -18.06 27.18 9.81
N ARG A 82 -18.17 27.90 10.93
CA ARG A 82 -17.45 29.15 11.20
C ARG A 82 -16.01 28.94 11.63
N ASP A 83 -15.70 27.79 12.20
CA ASP A 83 -14.39 27.46 12.73
C ASP A 83 -13.71 26.34 11.91
N ALA A 84 -12.39 26.23 12.12
CA ALA A 84 -11.55 25.31 11.36
C ALA A 84 -11.70 23.83 11.77
N ASP A 85 -12.25 23.57 12.95
CA ASP A 85 -12.36 22.25 13.55
C ASP A 85 -13.79 21.68 13.39
N TYR A 86 -14.63 22.32 12.56
CA TYR A 86 -16.03 21.94 12.26
C TYR A 86 -16.99 22.03 13.42
N ARG A 87 -16.75 22.99 14.31
CA ARG A 87 -17.35 22.97 15.61
C ARG A 87 -18.64 23.80 15.74
N GLU A 88 -18.71 24.97 15.11
CA GLU A 88 -19.88 25.86 15.08
C GLU A 88 -20.50 25.89 13.68
N ARG A 89 -21.55 25.07 13.47
CA ARG A 89 -22.28 25.04 12.20
C ARG A 89 -23.17 26.27 12.05
N SER A 90 -22.89 27.12 11.06
CA SER A 90 -23.72 28.28 10.75
C SER A 90 -24.91 27.95 9.86
N HIS A 91 -24.73 27.07 8.87
CA HIS A 91 -25.79 26.68 7.94
C HIS A 91 -25.78 25.18 7.66
N LYS A 92 -26.97 24.64 7.43
CA LYS A 92 -27.19 23.32 6.85
C LYS A 92 -28.05 23.49 5.62
N LEU A 93 -27.51 23.15 4.46
CA LEU A 93 -28.12 23.42 3.16
C LEU A 93 -28.40 22.11 2.44
N GLY A 94 -29.65 21.89 2.03
CA GLY A 94 -30.08 20.68 1.35
C GLY A 94 -31.47 20.18 1.83
N PRO A 95 -31.88 18.97 1.41
CA PRO A 95 -31.08 18.00 0.67
C PRO A 95 -30.70 18.47 -0.74
N LEU A 96 -29.47 18.20 -1.16
CA LEU A 96 -28.93 18.52 -2.47
C LEU A 96 -29.26 17.38 -3.45
N PRO A 97 -29.82 17.68 -4.64
CA PRO A 97 -30.14 16.66 -5.65
C PRO A 97 -28.88 16.25 -6.43
N LEU A 98 -27.89 15.68 -5.74
CA LEU A 98 -26.66 15.19 -6.37
C LEU A 98 -26.91 13.94 -7.23
N PHE A 99 -27.97 13.19 -6.95
CA PHE A 99 -28.37 12.01 -7.71
C PHE A 99 -29.85 12.09 -8.04
N SER A 100 -30.23 11.64 -9.24
CA SER A 100 -31.61 11.17 -9.43
C SER A 100 -31.80 9.85 -8.66
N ALA A 101 -33.03 9.50 -8.29
CA ALA A 101 -33.29 8.25 -7.59
C ALA A 101 -32.91 7.00 -8.38
N GLU A 102 -32.98 7.04 -9.72
CA GLU A 102 -32.51 5.96 -10.58
C GLU A 102 -30.97 5.86 -10.59
N GLU A 103 -30.27 6.99 -10.56
CA GLU A 103 -28.81 7.03 -10.48
C GLU A 103 -28.30 6.57 -9.13
N TYR A 104 -28.93 7.02 -8.05
CA TYR A 104 -28.59 6.57 -6.71
C TYR A 104 -28.76 5.06 -6.59
N ARG A 105 -29.87 4.49 -7.10
CA ARG A 105 -30.11 3.04 -7.11
C ARG A 105 -29.09 2.27 -7.97
N ARG A 106 -28.67 2.80 -9.12
CA ARG A 106 -27.66 2.16 -9.98
C ARG A 106 -26.25 2.26 -9.40
N CYS A 107 -25.94 3.39 -8.75
CA CYS A 107 -24.63 3.65 -8.17
C CYS A 107 -24.43 2.91 -6.85
N ARG A 108 -25.52 2.70 -6.08
CA ARG A 108 -25.53 1.89 -4.87
C ARG A 108 -25.36 0.41 -5.24
N GLY A 109 -24.28 -0.21 -4.76
CA GLY A 109 -24.09 -1.65 -4.80
C GLY A 109 -24.92 -2.37 -3.74
N GLU A 110 -24.94 -3.71 -3.76
CA GLU A 110 -25.69 -4.54 -2.79
C GLU A 110 -25.36 -4.21 -1.32
N TYR A 111 -24.17 -3.65 -1.05
CA TYR A 111 -23.68 -3.32 0.29
C TYR A 111 -23.01 -1.95 0.45
N SER A 112 -23.02 -1.09 -0.57
CA SER A 112 -22.23 0.15 -0.55
C SER A 112 -22.99 1.32 -1.16
N SER A 113 -23.04 2.43 -0.43
CA SER A 113 -23.44 3.74 -0.94
C SER A 113 -22.47 4.23 -2.03
N PRO A 114 -22.84 5.22 -2.85
CA PRO A 114 -21.88 5.95 -3.67
C PRO A 114 -20.72 6.45 -2.80
N ASP A 115 -19.49 6.17 -3.20
CA ASP A 115 -18.29 6.62 -2.48
C ASP A 115 -17.89 7.99 -3.03
N VAL A 116 -17.99 9.00 -2.18
CA VAL A 116 -17.63 10.38 -2.52
C VAL A 116 -16.22 10.64 -1.99
N SER A 117 -15.37 11.21 -2.83
CA SER A 117 -14.00 11.55 -2.44
C SER A 117 -13.97 12.34 -1.12
N SER A 118 -13.13 11.94 -0.18
CA SER A 118 -13.06 12.53 1.16
C SER A 118 -12.69 14.03 1.18
N TRP A 119 -12.19 14.54 0.05
CA TRP A 119 -11.86 15.95 -0.16
C TRP A 119 -12.53 16.47 -1.43
N ALA A 120 -13.19 17.62 -1.30
CA ALA A 120 -13.76 18.33 -2.43
C ALA A 120 -12.68 19.13 -3.15
N GLY A 121 -12.69 19.12 -4.48
CA GLY A 121 -11.95 20.10 -5.28
C GLY A 121 -12.57 21.49 -5.07
N GLU A 122 -11.79 22.45 -4.58
CA GLU A 122 -12.25 23.82 -4.36
C GLU A 122 -11.78 24.74 -5.49
N PHE A 123 -12.70 25.54 -6.04
CA PHE A 123 -12.38 26.64 -6.92
C PHE A 123 -13.10 27.92 -6.50
N SER A 124 -12.33 28.85 -5.92
CA SER A 124 -12.81 30.19 -5.58
C SER A 124 -12.93 31.05 -6.85
N VAL A 125 -14.11 31.07 -7.43
CA VAL A 125 -14.46 31.84 -8.64
C VAL A 125 -14.30 33.36 -8.38
N ALA A 126 -14.68 33.81 -7.19
CA ALA A 126 -14.49 35.15 -6.67
C ALA A 126 -14.62 35.11 -5.13
N PRO A 127 -14.20 36.14 -4.39
CA PRO A 127 -14.48 36.22 -2.95
C PRO A 127 -15.98 36.00 -2.66
N GLY A 128 -16.28 34.95 -1.90
CA GLY A 128 -17.66 34.55 -1.56
C GLY A 128 -18.41 33.74 -2.63
N LEU A 129 -17.80 33.41 -3.77
CA LEU A 129 -18.37 32.54 -4.80
C LEU A 129 -17.44 31.32 -5.01
N LEU A 130 -17.89 30.15 -4.55
CA LEU A 130 -17.09 28.93 -4.48
C LEU A 130 -17.74 27.80 -5.28
N LEU A 131 -16.99 27.18 -6.18
CA LEU A 131 -17.37 25.93 -6.84
C LEU A 131 -16.67 24.75 -6.17
N LEU A 132 -17.46 23.79 -5.72
CA LEU A 132 -17.01 22.53 -5.12
C LEU A 132 -17.19 21.40 -6.13
N GLY A 133 -16.15 20.60 -6.38
CA GLY A 133 -16.20 19.40 -7.20
C GLY A 133 -16.02 18.14 -6.36
N TYR A 134 -16.97 17.21 -6.46
CA TYR A 134 -16.97 15.93 -5.75
C TYR A 134 -16.79 14.79 -6.73
N SER A 135 -15.73 14.02 -6.57
CA SER A 135 -15.54 12.81 -7.36
C SER A 135 -16.34 11.65 -6.78
N ILE A 136 -17.08 10.94 -7.64
CA ILE A 136 -18.01 9.90 -7.22
C ILE A 136 -17.62 8.56 -7.83
N TYR A 137 -17.30 7.60 -6.96
CA TYR A 137 -17.09 6.22 -7.33
C TYR A 137 -18.39 5.41 -7.15
N CYS A 138 -18.88 4.85 -8.26
CA CYS A 138 -20.03 3.96 -8.29
C CYS A 138 -19.56 2.50 -8.46
N PRO A 139 -19.65 1.65 -7.41
CA PRO A 139 -19.17 0.27 -7.46
C PRO A 139 -19.85 -0.63 -8.52
N GLY A 140 -21.00 -0.24 -9.06
CA GLY A 140 -21.77 -1.01 -10.06
C GLY A 140 -21.69 -0.54 -11.52
N ALA A 141 -20.90 0.49 -11.88
CA ALA A 141 -20.86 1.02 -13.24
C ALA A 141 -19.67 0.48 -14.06
N GLU A 142 -19.94 -0.12 -15.23
CA GLU A 142 -18.91 -0.39 -16.26
C GLU A 142 -18.28 0.94 -16.69
N GLN A 143 -17.00 1.15 -16.40
CA GLN A 143 -16.36 2.47 -16.42
C GLN A 143 -16.44 3.23 -17.77
N PRO A 144 -17.14 4.38 -17.83
CA PRO A 144 -16.78 5.49 -18.71
C PRO A 144 -15.89 6.48 -17.90
N GLY A 145 -15.08 7.31 -18.57
CA GLY A 145 -13.99 8.10 -17.97
C GLY A 145 -14.31 8.76 -16.61
N ALA A 146 -13.40 8.56 -15.64
CA ALA A 146 -13.61 8.77 -14.20
C ALA A 146 -14.29 10.07 -13.77
N TRP A 147 -14.05 11.19 -14.47
CA TRP A 147 -14.53 12.53 -14.09
C TRP A 147 -15.97 12.84 -14.58
N GLN A 148 -16.53 12.07 -15.52
CA GLN A 148 -17.93 12.26 -15.98
C GLN A 148 -18.96 11.89 -14.90
N ASN A 149 -18.52 11.17 -13.86
CA ASN A 149 -19.34 10.81 -12.71
C ASN A 149 -19.32 11.87 -11.61
N ASP A 150 -18.54 12.95 -11.75
CA ASP A 150 -18.39 13.97 -10.71
C ASP A 150 -19.67 14.82 -10.55
N ARG A 151 -19.83 15.42 -9.37
CA ARG A 151 -20.90 16.39 -9.07
C ARG A 151 -20.31 17.70 -8.63
N PHE A 152 -20.94 18.78 -9.04
CA PHE A 152 -20.48 20.12 -8.71
C PHE A 152 -21.51 20.83 -7.84
N VAL A 153 -21.06 21.65 -6.89
CA VAL A 153 -21.93 22.50 -6.09
C VAL A 153 -21.34 23.91 -6.10
N LEU A 154 -22.06 24.85 -6.69
CA LEU A 154 -21.74 26.26 -6.65
C LEU A 154 -22.42 26.88 -5.42
N VAL A 155 -21.66 27.62 -4.63
CA VAL A 155 -22.11 28.32 -3.42
C VAL A 155 -21.82 29.81 -3.58
N ASP A 156 -22.86 30.63 -3.53
CA ASP A 156 -22.76 32.08 -3.54
C ASP A 156 -23.18 32.65 -2.17
N GLY A 157 -22.17 33.02 -1.39
CA GLY A 157 -22.30 33.62 -0.07
C GLY A 157 -22.17 35.14 -0.05
N ARG A 158 -22.21 35.82 -1.21
CA ARG A 158 -21.93 37.27 -1.31
C ARG A 158 -23.09 38.14 -0.82
N MET A 159 -24.27 37.58 -0.60
CA MET A 159 -25.41 38.27 0.00
C MET A 159 -25.65 37.78 1.42
N PRO A 160 -25.96 38.68 2.38
CA PRO A 160 -26.35 38.28 3.73
C PRO A 160 -27.58 37.36 3.73
N GLY A 161 -27.61 36.37 4.62
CA GLY A 161 -28.68 35.38 4.74
C GLY A 161 -28.28 34.00 4.23
N THR A 162 -29.25 33.21 3.76
CA THR A 162 -29.01 31.86 3.24
C THR A 162 -28.25 31.91 1.91
N PRO A 163 -27.08 31.24 1.77
CA PRO A 163 -26.33 31.23 0.52
C PRO A 163 -27.14 30.66 -0.66
N LEU A 164 -26.94 31.23 -1.85
CA LEU A 164 -27.53 30.69 -3.08
C LEU A 164 -26.72 29.51 -3.58
N LEU A 165 -27.39 28.53 -4.19
CA LEU A 165 -26.80 27.26 -4.60
C LEU A 165 -27.16 26.90 -6.04
N ALA A 166 -26.22 26.24 -6.71
CA ALA A 166 -26.52 25.44 -7.88
C ALA A 166 -25.79 24.10 -7.84
N VAL A 167 -26.43 23.05 -8.32
CA VAL A 167 -25.81 21.73 -8.49
C VAL A 167 -25.45 21.54 -9.96
N GLY A 168 -24.24 21.09 -10.24
CA GLY A 168 -23.71 20.94 -11.58
C GLY A 168 -23.41 19.50 -11.96
N ARG A 169 -23.53 19.21 -13.25
CA ARG A 169 -23.23 17.91 -13.84
C ARG A 169 -22.52 18.06 -15.18
N ALA A 170 -21.56 17.18 -15.42
CA ALA A 170 -20.95 17.05 -16.74
C ALA A 170 -21.98 16.55 -17.77
N THR A 171 -22.16 17.30 -18.86
CA THR A 171 -23.05 16.92 -19.98
C THR A 171 -22.26 16.41 -21.19
N ARG A 172 -21.02 16.87 -21.36
CA ARG A 172 -20.06 16.43 -22.38
C ARG A 172 -18.64 16.50 -21.82
N ILE A 173 -17.65 16.06 -22.61
CA ILE A 173 -16.23 16.05 -22.21
C ILE A 173 -15.68 17.44 -21.82
N ASP A 174 -16.32 18.50 -22.30
CA ASP A 174 -15.90 19.89 -22.21
C ASP A 174 -16.98 20.82 -21.61
N SER A 175 -18.08 20.28 -21.08
CA SER A 175 -19.18 21.12 -20.60
C SER A 175 -19.85 20.63 -19.32
N ILE A 176 -20.12 21.58 -18.42
CA ILE A 176 -20.86 21.37 -17.17
C ILE A 176 -22.10 22.25 -17.19
N GLU A 177 -23.26 21.66 -16.95
CA GLU A 177 -24.51 22.39 -16.75
C GLU A 177 -24.79 22.51 -15.25
N LEU A 178 -25.06 23.73 -14.79
CA LEU A 178 -25.42 24.07 -13.42
C LEU A 178 -26.94 24.31 -13.33
N GLN A 179 -27.58 23.74 -12.32
CA GLN A 179 -28.99 23.95 -12.04
C GLN A 179 -29.16 24.72 -10.72
N PRO A 180 -29.70 25.95 -10.76
CA PRO A 180 -30.02 26.72 -9.55
C PRO A 180 -31.05 26.00 -8.68
N LEU A 181 -30.80 25.95 -7.37
CA LEU A 181 -31.73 25.36 -6.39
C LEU A 181 -32.72 26.37 -5.81
N GLN A 182 -32.52 27.65 -6.09
CA GLN A 182 -33.41 28.74 -5.70
C GLN A 182 -33.65 29.67 -6.89
N ALA A 183 -34.73 30.47 -6.82
CA ALA A 183 -34.96 31.54 -7.78
C ALA A 183 -33.83 32.57 -7.72
N LEU A 184 -33.16 32.80 -8.85
CA LEU A 184 -32.04 33.74 -8.93
C LEU A 184 -32.50 35.15 -9.34
N PRO A 185 -31.94 36.22 -8.76
CA PRO A 185 -32.08 37.56 -9.32
C PRO A 185 -31.57 37.61 -10.77
N ALA A 186 -32.21 38.40 -11.64
CA ALA A 186 -31.98 38.43 -13.10
C ALA A 186 -30.57 38.89 -13.55
N THR A 187 -29.71 39.30 -12.61
CA THR A 187 -28.31 39.67 -12.85
C THR A 187 -27.32 38.64 -12.31
N THR A 188 -27.76 37.74 -11.42
CA THR A 188 -26.90 36.77 -10.74
C THR A 188 -26.51 35.62 -11.66
N ASP A 189 -27.43 35.17 -12.51
CA ASP A 189 -27.21 34.13 -13.53
C ASP A 189 -26.07 34.51 -14.50
N ARG A 190 -26.10 35.74 -15.01
CA ARG A 190 -25.08 36.29 -15.91
C ARG A 190 -23.75 36.50 -15.21
N ASP A 191 -23.76 36.97 -13.96
CA ASP A 191 -22.53 37.14 -13.17
C ASP A 191 -21.85 35.80 -12.87
N TRP A 192 -22.61 34.77 -12.48
CA TRP A 192 -22.07 33.41 -12.28
C TRP A 192 -21.39 32.89 -13.55
N LEU A 193 -22.10 32.92 -14.68
CA LEU A 193 -21.58 32.41 -15.96
C LEU A 193 -20.38 33.21 -16.47
N ALA A 194 -20.39 34.54 -16.33
CA ALA A 194 -19.29 35.39 -16.78
C ALA A 194 -17.99 35.09 -16.02
N ARG A 195 -18.07 34.78 -14.71
CA ARG A 195 -16.90 34.48 -13.89
C ARG A 195 -16.41 33.04 -14.07
N LEU A 196 -17.33 32.07 -14.11
CA LEU A 196 -16.97 30.66 -14.32
C LEU A 196 -16.30 30.44 -15.68
N ASN A 197 -16.75 31.13 -16.73
CA ASN A 197 -16.20 31.01 -18.08
C ASN A 197 -15.08 32.03 -18.39
N ALA A 198 -14.54 32.72 -17.38
CA ALA A 198 -13.39 33.61 -17.56
C ALA A 198 -12.12 32.80 -17.93
N PRO A 199 -11.09 33.42 -18.54
CA PRO A 199 -9.86 32.72 -18.96
C PRO A 199 -9.14 31.94 -17.85
N ASP A 200 -9.24 32.44 -16.61
CA ASP A 200 -8.66 31.80 -15.41
C ASP A 200 -9.55 30.69 -14.83
N GLY A 201 -10.82 30.63 -15.25
CA GLY A 201 -11.84 29.66 -14.82
C GLY A 201 -11.72 28.29 -15.50
N GLY A 202 -10.79 28.08 -16.42
CA GLY A 202 -10.66 26.86 -17.23
C GLY A 202 -9.57 25.86 -16.81
N ARG A 203 -8.86 26.04 -15.69
CA ARG A 203 -7.76 25.15 -15.26
C ARG A 203 -7.89 24.75 -13.79
N HIS A 204 -8.40 23.55 -13.52
CA HIS A 204 -8.66 23.07 -12.15
C HIS A 204 -8.21 21.64 -11.96
N TYR A 205 -7.80 21.30 -10.73
CA TYR A 205 -7.25 19.99 -10.37
C TYR A 205 -8.28 18.84 -10.53
N SER A 206 -9.58 19.16 -10.46
CA SER A 206 -10.70 18.21 -10.55
C SER A 206 -11.46 18.26 -11.87
N LEU A 207 -11.08 19.14 -12.81
CA LEU A 207 -11.72 19.25 -14.13
C LEU A 207 -10.79 18.70 -15.22
N PRO A 208 -11.32 18.31 -16.39
CA PRO A 208 -10.49 17.90 -17.53
C PRO A 208 -9.40 18.93 -17.83
N SER A 209 -8.24 18.49 -18.33
CA SER A 209 -7.11 19.37 -18.68
C SER A 209 -7.39 20.33 -19.85
N GLN A 210 -8.59 20.29 -20.42
CA GLN A 210 -9.08 21.20 -21.46
C GLN A 210 -10.05 22.24 -20.89
N PRO A 211 -10.20 23.42 -21.52
CA PRO A 211 -11.14 24.45 -21.07
C PRO A 211 -12.56 23.88 -20.97
N THR A 212 -13.18 24.02 -19.80
CA THR A 212 -14.55 23.57 -19.56
C THR A 212 -15.51 24.75 -19.68
N HIS A 213 -16.60 24.60 -20.43
CA HIS A 213 -17.64 25.62 -20.58
C HIS A 213 -18.83 25.34 -19.64
N PHE A 214 -19.20 26.33 -18.83
CA PHE A 214 -20.36 26.27 -17.91
C PHE A 214 -21.62 26.84 -18.54
N THR A 215 -22.75 26.16 -18.39
CA THR A 215 -24.10 26.63 -18.75
C THR A 215 -25.02 26.60 -17.52
N LEU A 216 -26.12 27.36 -17.56
CA LEU A 216 -27.17 27.28 -16.54
C LEU A 216 -28.43 26.66 -17.15
N ALA A 217 -28.94 25.63 -16.50
CA ALA A 217 -30.29 25.13 -16.75
C ALA A 217 -31.32 26.16 -16.24
N PRO A 218 -32.55 26.19 -16.79
CA PRO A 218 -33.63 26.97 -16.20
C PRO A 218 -33.80 26.60 -14.72
N ALA A 219 -34.02 27.61 -13.88
CA ALA A 219 -34.32 27.40 -12.48
C ALA A 219 -35.47 26.39 -12.35
N ALA A 220 -35.33 25.41 -11.46
CA ALA A 220 -36.43 24.49 -11.17
C ALA A 220 -37.68 25.31 -10.84
N ASP A 221 -38.83 24.92 -11.40
CA ASP A 221 -40.09 25.65 -11.27
C ASP A 221 -40.43 25.83 -9.78
N SER A 222 -40.07 26.97 -9.20
CA SER A 222 -40.21 27.26 -7.77
C SER A 222 -41.66 27.67 -7.42
N SER A 223 -42.63 27.30 -8.26
CA SER A 223 -44.04 27.63 -8.09
C SER A 223 -44.73 26.85 -6.95
N ALA A 224 -44.00 26.02 -6.20
CA ALA A 224 -44.52 25.28 -5.06
C ALA A 224 -44.16 25.89 -3.68
N ALA A 225 -43.53 27.08 -3.62
CA ALA A 225 -43.23 27.75 -2.36
C ALA A 225 -43.93 29.12 -2.27
N SER A 226 -45.24 29.11 -2.10
CA SER A 226 -45.96 30.24 -1.50
C SER A 226 -46.87 29.76 -0.37
N GLU A 227 -46.88 30.57 0.68
CA GLU A 227 -47.60 30.47 1.94
C GLU A 227 -48.97 29.75 1.88
N GLN A 228 -49.12 28.60 2.58
CA GLN A 228 -50.34 28.17 3.30
C GLN A 228 -50.24 26.76 3.94
N SER A 229 -50.12 26.74 5.27
CA SER A 229 -50.61 25.76 6.30
C SER A 229 -50.72 24.22 6.08
N ALA A 230 -50.19 23.59 5.03
CA ALA A 230 -50.14 22.12 4.97
C ALA A 230 -48.89 21.61 4.23
N ASP A 231 -47.92 21.13 5.01
CA ASP A 231 -46.74 20.33 4.61
C ASP A 231 -47.14 19.35 3.47
N PRO A 232 -46.84 19.68 2.19
CA PRO A 232 -47.27 18.89 1.05
C PRO A 232 -46.63 17.50 1.06
N GLU A 233 -45.41 17.38 1.56
CA GLU A 233 -44.69 16.13 1.76
C GLU A 233 -45.41 15.24 2.78
N LEU A 234 -45.89 15.80 3.89
CA LEU A 234 -46.67 15.05 4.88
C LEU A 234 -48.02 14.58 4.31
N ARG A 235 -48.68 15.38 3.47
CA ARG A 235 -49.92 14.96 2.78
C ARG A 235 -49.65 13.80 1.84
N GLU A 236 -48.56 13.88 1.09
CA GLU A 236 -48.18 12.82 0.17
C GLU A 236 -47.77 11.54 0.91
N LEU A 237 -46.97 11.65 1.98
CA LEU A 237 -46.63 10.52 2.85
C LEU A 237 -47.87 9.83 3.39
N ARG A 238 -48.88 10.59 3.85
CA ARG A 238 -50.16 10.03 4.32
C ARG A 238 -50.94 9.32 3.21
N ARG A 239 -50.97 9.89 2.01
CA ARG A 239 -51.63 9.28 0.84
C ARG A 239 -50.97 7.94 0.48
N LEU A 240 -49.65 7.95 0.33
CA LEU A 240 -48.85 6.77 0.01
C LEU A 240 -48.96 5.69 1.11
N HIS A 241 -48.92 6.11 2.38
CA HIS A 241 -49.14 5.21 3.52
C HIS A 241 -50.53 4.57 3.45
N ALA A 242 -51.59 5.33 3.19
CA ALA A 242 -52.96 4.79 3.09
C ALA A 242 -53.10 3.76 1.96
N GLU A 243 -52.43 3.98 0.83
CA GLU A 243 -52.40 3.03 -0.30
C GLU A 243 -51.68 1.73 0.07
N ALA A 244 -50.51 1.83 0.72
CA ALA A 244 -49.78 0.68 1.23
C ALA A 244 -50.58 -0.06 2.31
N PHE A 245 -51.23 0.67 3.22
CA PHE A 245 -52.07 0.10 4.26
C PHE A 245 -53.21 -0.74 3.67
N ALA A 246 -53.90 -0.22 2.65
CA ALA A 246 -55.00 -0.92 1.98
C ALA A 246 -54.56 -2.24 1.32
N ARG A 247 -53.29 -2.33 0.90
CA ARG A 247 -52.69 -3.52 0.29
C ARG A 247 -51.78 -4.32 1.23
N LYS A 248 -51.81 -4.00 2.53
CA LYS A 248 -50.97 -4.62 3.57
C LYS A 248 -49.46 -4.59 3.26
N GLY A 249 -48.98 -3.55 2.58
CA GLY A 249 -47.57 -3.35 2.29
C GLY A 249 -47.00 -4.35 1.28
N ASP A 250 -47.76 -4.73 0.24
CA ASP A 250 -47.20 -5.52 -0.85
C ASP A 250 -46.08 -4.79 -1.62
N ALA A 251 -45.30 -5.51 -2.42
CA ALA A 251 -44.16 -4.93 -3.14
C ALA A 251 -44.53 -3.76 -4.08
N GLN A 252 -45.73 -3.79 -4.71
CA GLN A 252 -46.18 -2.74 -5.62
C GLN A 252 -46.52 -1.45 -4.87
N SER A 253 -47.14 -1.56 -3.70
CA SER A 253 -47.51 -0.42 -2.87
C SER A 253 -46.35 0.18 -2.09
N LEU A 254 -45.30 -0.62 -1.81
CA LEU A 254 -44.08 -0.13 -1.17
C LEU A 254 -43.14 0.60 -2.12
N ALA A 255 -43.19 0.32 -3.42
CA ALA A 255 -42.29 0.97 -4.39
C ALA A 255 -42.41 2.51 -4.39
N PRO A 256 -43.62 3.11 -4.42
CA PRO A 256 -43.78 4.56 -4.31
C PRO A 256 -43.29 5.13 -2.96
N LEU A 257 -43.51 4.40 -1.85
CA LEU A 257 -43.02 4.81 -0.53
C LEU A 257 -41.50 4.82 -0.46
N ARG A 258 -40.85 3.78 -1.01
CA ARG A 258 -39.38 3.70 -1.10
C ARG A 258 -38.82 4.88 -1.89
N GLU A 259 -39.40 5.14 -3.05
CA GLU A 259 -39.02 6.28 -3.90
C GLU A 259 -39.16 7.61 -3.14
N PHE A 260 -40.30 7.80 -2.46
CA PHE A 260 -40.56 8.98 -1.67
C PHE A 260 -39.52 9.18 -0.55
N LEU A 261 -39.18 8.13 0.19
CA LEU A 261 -38.22 8.17 1.30
C LEU A 261 -36.76 8.37 0.85
N ILE A 262 -36.42 8.00 -0.38
CA ILE A 262 -35.11 8.28 -0.98
C ILE A 262 -35.01 9.75 -1.39
N GLN A 263 -36.13 10.36 -1.81
CA GLN A 263 -36.17 11.73 -2.31
C GLN A 263 -36.39 12.77 -1.21
N HIS A 264 -36.94 12.38 -0.06
CA HIS A 264 -37.33 13.31 1.00
C HIS A 264 -36.73 12.90 2.34
N ASP A 265 -36.23 13.90 3.07
CA ASP A 265 -35.76 13.69 4.45
C ASP A 265 -36.95 13.51 5.38
N TYR A 266 -37.34 12.26 5.61
CA TYR A 266 -38.45 11.91 6.50
C TYR A 266 -38.26 12.41 7.94
N ARG A 267 -37.05 12.80 8.36
CA ARG A 267 -36.78 13.43 9.67
C ARG A 267 -37.39 14.83 9.77
N GLN A 268 -37.57 15.52 8.64
CA GLN A 268 -38.14 16.87 8.55
C GLN A 268 -39.65 16.86 8.24
N ILE A 269 -40.21 15.74 7.81
CA ILE A 269 -41.62 15.64 7.45
C ILE A 269 -42.47 15.53 8.72
N GLY A 270 -43.47 16.41 8.86
CA GLY A 270 -44.42 16.38 9.96
C GLY A 270 -43.78 16.32 11.34
N VAL A 271 -42.71 17.11 11.60
CA VAL A 271 -42.00 17.15 12.89
C VAL A 271 -42.95 17.35 14.08
N HIS A 272 -43.99 18.17 13.90
CA HIS A 272 -44.99 18.46 14.93
C HIS A 272 -46.28 17.64 14.79
N ALA A 273 -46.38 16.77 13.79
CA ALA A 273 -47.57 15.96 13.54
C ALA A 273 -47.54 14.69 14.39
N ARG A 274 -48.59 14.52 15.21
CA ARG A 274 -48.69 13.42 16.18
C ARG A 274 -48.77 12.03 15.54
N ASP A 275 -49.24 11.94 14.30
CA ASP A 275 -49.41 10.69 13.57
C ASP A 275 -48.14 10.24 12.84
N THR A 276 -47.20 11.14 12.54
CA THR A 276 -46.01 10.79 11.75
C THR A 276 -45.18 9.64 12.34
N PRO A 277 -44.88 9.57 13.65
CA PRO A 277 -44.17 8.41 14.22
C PRO A 277 -44.91 7.10 13.98
N ARG A 278 -46.25 7.10 13.96
CA ARG A 278 -47.04 5.92 13.64
C ARG A 278 -46.91 5.56 12.15
N LEU A 279 -46.99 6.53 11.25
CA LEU A 279 -46.81 6.30 9.81
C LEU A 279 -45.45 5.66 9.52
N LEU A 280 -44.37 6.25 10.06
CA LEU A 280 -43.01 5.74 9.87
C LEU A 280 -42.82 4.34 10.48
N ASN A 281 -43.41 4.06 11.63
CA ASN A 281 -43.39 2.73 12.25
C ASN A 281 -44.08 1.68 11.37
N ASP A 282 -45.24 2.00 10.81
CA ASP A 282 -45.99 1.08 9.95
C ASP A 282 -45.23 0.80 8.64
N ILE A 283 -44.64 1.85 8.03
CA ILE A 283 -43.81 1.71 6.84
C ILE A 283 -42.59 0.84 7.12
N ALA A 284 -41.89 1.08 8.23
CA ALA A 284 -40.75 0.27 8.63
C ALA A 284 -41.11 -1.20 8.83
N PHE A 285 -42.27 -1.47 9.46
CA PHE A 285 -42.78 -2.82 9.62
C PHE A 285 -43.02 -3.51 8.27
N TRP A 286 -43.64 -2.83 7.30
CA TRP A 286 -43.84 -3.40 5.97
C TRP A 286 -42.53 -3.60 5.20
N LEU A 287 -41.57 -2.69 5.33
CA LEU A 287 -40.26 -2.82 4.70
C LEU A 287 -39.48 -4.03 5.25
N ASP A 288 -39.43 -4.24 6.57
CA ASP A 288 -38.78 -5.42 7.15
C ASP A 288 -39.51 -6.72 6.76
N ALA A 289 -40.85 -6.71 6.73
CA ALA A 289 -41.65 -7.84 6.27
C ALA A 289 -41.43 -8.17 4.78
N ALA A 290 -41.07 -7.16 3.97
CA ALA A 290 -40.66 -7.30 2.58
C ALA A 290 -39.16 -7.62 2.41
N ASP A 291 -38.51 -8.07 3.48
CA ASP A 291 -37.09 -8.44 3.55
C ASP A 291 -36.11 -7.30 3.25
N ASP A 292 -36.47 -6.08 3.66
CA ASP A 292 -35.65 -4.87 3.52
C ASP A 292 -35.33 -4.22 4.88
N PRO A 293 -34.59 -4.92 5.76
CA PRO A 293 -34.24 -4.43 7.09
C PRO A 293 -33.38 -3.15 7.05
N GLN A 294 -32.62 -2.93 5.96
CA GLN A 294 -31.77 -1.75 5.80
C GLN A 294 -32.59 -0.47 5.59
N ALA A 295 -33.69 -0.52 4.81
CA ALA A 295 -34.58 0.62 4.67
C ALA A 295 -35.50 0.81 5.88
N ALA A 296 -35.86 -0.26 6.59
CA ALA A 296 -36.74 -0.21 7.75
C ALA A 296 -36.07 0.42 9.00
N ARG A 297 -34.82 0.05 9.27
CA ARG A 297 -34.09 0.44 10.50
C ARG A 297 -34.06 1.96 10.76
N PRO A 298 -33.66 2.82 9.79
CA PRO A 298 -33.53 4.26 10.00
C PRO A 298 -34.87 4.96 10.28
N LEU A 299 -35.97 4.42 9.76
CA LEU A 299 -37.32 4.90 10.06
C LEU A 299 -37.68 4.64 11.52
N LEU A 300 -37.37 3.45 12.04
CA LEU A 300 -37.61 3.13 13.46
C LEU A 300 -36.73 3.95 14.41
N GLU A 301 -35.51 4.30 14.01
CA GLU A 301 -34.67 5.23 14.78
C GLU A 301 -35.33 6.61 14.88
N GLU A 302 -35.91 7.09 13.78
CA GLU A 302 -36.69 8.33 13.77
C GLU A 302 -37.96 8.25 14.63
N VAL A 303 -38.66 7.11 14.61
CA VAL A 303 -39.79 6.88 15.51
C VAL A 303 -39.35 6.94 16.96
N LEU A 304 -38.26 6.25 17.31
CA LEU A 304 -37.74 6.23 18.68
C LEU A 304 -37.27 7.60 19.14
N ARG A 305 -36.71 8.40 18.23
CA ARG A 305 -36.34 9.80 18.44
C ARG A 305 -37.54 10.66 18.81
N ARG A 306 -38.63 10.56 18.06
CA ARG A 306 -39.86 11.34 18.31
C ARG A 306 -40.65 10.80 19.51
N GLU A 307 -40.60 9.49 19.75
CA GLU A 307 -41.31 8.80 20.82
C GLU A 307 -40.38 7.85 21.64
N PRO A 308 -39.46 8.39 22.48
CA PRO A 308 -38.48 7.58 23.22
C PRO A 308 -39.07 6.54 24.17
N GLU A 309 -40.31 6.75 24.60
CA GLU A 309 -41.03 5.87 25.54
C GLU A 309 -41.72 4.69 24.87
N ARG A 310 -41.69 4.60 23.53
CA ARG A 310 -42.33 3.55 22.75
C ARG A 310 -41.50 2.27 22.75
N ILE A 311 -41.58 1.51 23.85
CA ILE A 311 -40.82 0.28 24.09
C ILE A 311 -40.87 -0.71 22.89
N ALA A 312 -42.01 -0.82 22.19
CA ALA A 312 -42.15 -1.74 21.07
C ALA A 312 -41.13 -1.48 19.94
N VAL A 313 -40.73 -0.23 19.72
CA VAL A 313 -39.77 0.16 18.69
C VAL A 313 -38.36 -0.36 19.02
N GLN A 314 -37.99 -0.40 20.30
CA GLN A 314 -36.71 -0.99 20.74
C GLN A 314 -36.62 -2.47 20.34
N LEU A 315 -37.72 -3.20 20.49
CA LEU A 315 -37.77 -4.61 20.10
C LEU A 315 -37.69 -4.80 18.59
N ASN A 316 -38.41 -3.98 17.82
CA ASN A 316 -38.38 -4.05 16.35
C ASN A 316 -36.98 -3.73 15.82
N LEU A 317 -36.31 -2.70 16.38
CA LEU A 317 -34.92 -2.39 16.03
C LEU A 317 -33.96 -3.51 16.42
N ALA A 318 -34.14 -4.12 17.60
CA ALA A 318 -33.32 -5.26 18.03
C ALA A 318 -33.49 -6.47 17.10
N ASP A 319 -34.72 -6.77 16.68
CA ASP A 319 -35.02 -7.87 15.75
C ASP A 319 -34.41 -7.60 14.36
N ILE A 320 -34.46 -6.36 13.86
CA ILE A 320 -33.80 -5.95 12.61
C ILE A 320 -32.27 -6.06 12.72
N ASP A 321 -31.67 -5.51 13.77
CA ASP A 321 -30.21 -5.58 13.98
C ASP A 321 -29.75 -7.05 14.11
N TRP A 322 -30.57 -7.92 14.73
CA TRP A 322 -30.30 -9.35 14.79
C TRP A 322 -30.39 -10.02 13.41
N LYS A 323 -31.40 -9.68 12.61
CA LYS A 323 -31.54 -10.19 11.24
C LYS A 323 -30.35 -9.78 10.36
N LEU A 324 -29.88 -8.53 10.50
CA LEU A 324 -28.67 -8.04 9.84
C LEU A 324 -27.42 -8.80 10.29
N HIS A 325 -27.30 -9.14 11.58
CA HIS A 325 -26.20 -9.96 12.07
C HIS A 325 -26.22 -11.38 11.47
N LEU A 326 -27.39 -12.02 11.36
CA LEU A 326 -27.48 -13.35 10.74
C LEU A 326 -27.11 -13.33 9.25
N ALA A 327 -27.48 -12.27 8.53
CA ALA A 327 -27.11 -12.10 7.13
C ALA A 327 -25.61 -11.81 6.96
N TYR A 328 -24.99 -11.09 7.92
CA TYR A 328 -23.58 -10.69 7.87
C TYR A 328 -22.86 -10.96 9.20
N PRO A 329 -22.54 -12.23 9.51
CA PRO A 329 -21.98 -12.60 10.83
C PRO A 329 -20.67 -11.89 11.20
N ASN A 330 -19.89 -11.49 10.19
CA ASN A 330 -18.60 -10.82 10.38
C ASN A 330 -18.72 -9.33 10.75
N HIS A 331 -19.92 -8.74 10.72
CA HIS A 331 -20.15 -7.34 11.10
C HIS A 331 -20.55 -7.25 12.58
N ALA A 332 -19.57 -7.13 13.47
CA ALA A 332 -19.76 -7.13 14.92
C ALA A 332 -20.78 -6.07 15.40
N ALA A 333 -20.86 -4.93 14.71
CA ALA A 333 -21.76 -3.82 15.02
C ALA A 333 -23.25 -4.24 15.08
N SER A 334 -23.72 -5.07 14.14
CA SER A 334 -25.12 -5.48 14.10
C SER A 334 -25.52 -6.32 15.32
N LEU A 335 -24.64 -7.23 15.76
CA LEU A 335 -24.88 -8.01 16.97
C LEU A 335 -24.87 -7.13 18.22
N ALA A 336 -23.91 -6.22 18.31
CA ALA A 336 -23.78 -5.30 19.45
C ALA A 336 -25.05 -4.45 19.63
N ARG A 337 -25.55 -3.86 18.53
CA ARG A 337 -26.81 -3.08 18.54
C ARG A 337 -28.02 -3.93 18.91
N ALA A 338 -28.13 -5.13 18.36
CA ALA A 338 -29.23 -6.04 18.68
C ALA A 338 -29.26 -6.36 20.18
N GLN A 339 -28.12 -6.80 20.73
CA GLN A 339 -28.00 -7.15 22.14
C GLN A 339 -28.32 -5.96 23.04
N GLU A 340 -27.77 -4.78 22.77
CA GLU A 340 -28.04 -3.62 23.61
C GLU A 340 -29.51 -3.22 23.58
N ARG A 341 -30.14 -3.20 22.40
CA ARG A 341 -31.56 -2.87 22.28
C ARG A 341 -32.45 -3.90 22.98
N TYR A 342 -32.09 -5.18 22.95
CA TYR A 342 -32.76 -6.21 23.75
C TYR A 342 -32.64 -5.94 25.26
N ARG A 343 -31.47 -5.49 25.76
CA ARG A 343 -31.29 -5.09 27.17
C ARG A 343 -32.17 -3.89 27.51
N LEU A 344 -32.15 -2.83 26.70
CA LEU A 344 -33.00 -1.65 26.88
C LEU A 344 -34.49 -2.00 26.91
N TYR A 345 -34.95 -2.85 25.98
CA TYR A 345 -36.32 -3.36 25.96
C TYR A 345 -36.64 -4.15 27.24
N CYS A 346 -35.76 -5.05 27.64
CA CYS A 346 -35.92 -5.86 28.85
C CYS A 346 -36.03 -4.98 30.10
N GLY A 347 -35.07 -4.07 30.31
CA GLY A 347 -35.05 -3.18 31.47
C GLY A 347 -36.29 -2.29 31.55
N ARG A 348 -36.73 -1.73 30.42
CA ARG A 348 -37.95 -0.91 30.38
C ARG A 348 -39.23 -1.72 30.66
N ARG A 349 -39.28 -3.00 30.31
CA ARG A 349 -40.40 -3.88 30.68
C ARG A 349 -40.42 -4.18 32.17
N LEU A 350 -39.26 -4.52 32.75
CA LEU A 350 -39.12 -4.75 34.19
C LEU A 350 -39.56 -3.50 34.98
N ALA A 351 -39.12 -2.31 34.57
CA ALA A 351 -39.52 -1.04 35.19
C ALA A 351 -41.04 -0.77 35.14
N ARG A 352 -41.77 -1.38 34.19
CA ARG A 352 -43.23 -1.29 34.07
C ARG A 352 -43.96 -2.50 34.69
N GLY A 353 -43.26 -3.40 35.37
CA GLY A 353 -43.84 -4.62 35.96
C GLY A 353 -44.32 -5.63 34.91
N LEU A 354 -43.76 -5.60 33.70
CA LEU A 354 -44.17 -6.44 32.59
C LEU A 354 -43.21 -7.63 32.40
N ALA A 355 -43.74 -8.84 32.17
CA ALA A 355 -42.94 -10.02 31.87
C ALA A 355 -42.12 -9.85 30.58
N VAL A 356 -40.90 -10.36 30.55
CA VAL A 356 -40.00 -10.29 29.38
C VAL A 356 -40.23 -11.51 28.48
N PRO A 357 -40.43 -11.35 27.17
CA PRO A 357 -40.64 -12.48 26.26
C PRO A 357 -39.44 -13.44 26.23
N GLU A 358 -39.70 -14.74 26.18
CA GLU A 358 -38.65 -15.78 26.17
C GLU A 358 -37.63 -15.58 25.05
N ARG A 359 -38.08 -15.16 23.86
CA ARG A 359 -37.17 -14.85 22.73
C ARG A 359 -36.12 -13.80 23.08
N VAL A 360 -36.46 -12.81 23.91
CA VAL A 360 -35.51 -11.76 24.33
C VAL A 360 -34.49 -12.33 25.30
N LEU A 361 -34.92 -13.21 26.21
CA LEU A 361 -34.01 -13.92 27.12
C LEU A 361 -33.04 -14.81 26.35
N GLN A 362 -33.53 -15.58 25.38
CA GLN A 362 -32.70 -16.42 24.51
C GLN A 362 -31.67 -15.59 23.73
N ARG A 363 -32.08 -14.44 23.17
CA ARG A 363 -31.19 -13.52 22.42
C ARG A 363 -30.11 -12.88 23.30
N LEU A 364 -30.39 -12.70 24.59
CA LEU A 364 -29.44 -12.21 25.59
C LEU A 364 -28.69 -13.34 26.31
N ALA A 365 -28.96 -14.61 25.98
CA ALA A 365 -28.45 -15.78 26.68
C ALA A 365 -28.70 -15.74 28.21
N LEU A 366 -29.92 -15.35 28.61
CA LEU A 366 -30.35 -15.24 30.00
C LEU A 366 -31.32 -16.37 30.36
N GLU A 367 -31.15 -16.96 31.55
CA GLU A 367 -32.14 -17.88 32.11
C GLU A 367 -33.39 -17.15 32.64
N GLN A 368 -33.19 -15.97 33.23
CA GLN A 368 -34.26 -15.15 33.80
C GLN A 368 -33.94 -13.65 33.68
N ALA A 369 -34.99 -12.83 33.58
CA ALA A 369 -34.86 -11.37 33.57
C ALA A 369 -34.61 -10.84 34.99
N SER A 370 -33.62 -9.95 35.13
CA SER A 370 -33.38 -9.16 36.33
C SER A 370 -32.91 -7.75 35.96
N GLU A 371 -32.95 -6.80 36.90
CA GLU A 371 -32.44 -5.45 36.68
C GLU A 371 -30.96 -5.45 36.30
N GLU A 372 -30.18 -6.37 36.88
CA GLU A 372 -28.76 -6.54 36.59
C GLU A 372 -28.54 -7.14 35.19
N ALA A 373 -29.24 -8.24 34.88
CA ALA A 373 -29.09 -8.95 33.60
C ALA A 373 -29.57 -8.13 32.39
N CYS A 374 -30.51 -7.22 32.60
CA CYS A 374 -31.08 -6.37 31.56
C CYS A 374 -30.55 -4.94 31.55
N ARG A 375 -29.45 -4.69 32.27
CA ARG A 375 -28.83 -3.37 32.30
C ARG A 375 -28.16 -3.04 30.95
N PRO A 376 -28.30 -1.81 30.42
CA PRO A 376 -27.54 -1.39 29.24
C PRO A 376 -26.03 -1.38 29.52
N HIS A 377 -25.25 -1.83 28.54
CA HIS A 377 -23.79 -1.89 28.60
C HIS A 377 -23.10 -0.66 27.98
N TRP A 378 -23.74 0.02 27.02
CA TRP A 378 -23.16 1.19 26.35
C TRP A 378 -22.80 2.38 27.24
N PRO A 379 -23.38 2.60 28.43
CA PRO A 379 -22.86 3.60 29.36
C PRO A 379 -21.37 3.42 29.71
N LEU A 380 -20.82 2.20 29.58
CA LEU A 380 -19.39 1.96 29.72
C LEU A 380 -18.59 2.59 28.57
N LEU A 381 -19.08 2.48 27.34
CA LEU A 381 -18.45 3.12 26.18
C LEU A 381 -18.46 4.63 26.35
N ASP A 382 -19.55 5.22 26.81
CA ASP A 382 -19.62 6.66 27.10
C ASP A 382 -18.59 7.09 28.15
N ALA A 383 -18.39 6.28 29.20
CA ALA A 383 -17.44 6.56 30.27
C ALA A 383 -15.98 6.48 29.80
N VAL A 384 -15.65 5.44 29.02
CA VAL A 384 -14.35 5.29 28.36
C VAL A 384 -14.12 6.41 27.38
N ALA A 385 -15.11 6.62 26.52
CA ALA A 385 -15.11 7.67 25.52
C ALA A 385 -14.92 9.01 26.17
N ALA A 386 -15.43 9.27 27.39
CA ALA A 386 -15.29 10.47 28.22
C ALA A 386 -13.95 10.59 29.01
N ASP A 387 -13.11 9.56 28.99
CA ASP A 387 -11.89 9.44 29.80
C ASP A 387 -12.15 9.45 31.33
N ASP A 388 -13.36 9.04 31.77
CA ASP A 388 -13.79 9.04 33.18
C ASP A 388 -13.54 7.68 33.84
N LEU A 389 -12.31 7.50 34.33
CA LEU A 389 -11.88 6.28 35.04
C LEU A 389 -12.79 5.91 36.22
N ALA A 390 -13.24 6.90 37.00
CA ALA A 390 -14.07 6.63 38.18
C ALA A 390 -15.47 6.12 37.79
N LEU A 391 -16.03 6.59 36.68
CA LEU A 391 -17.26 6.04 36.13
C LEU A 391 -17.04 4.64 35.54
N VAL A 392 -15.94 4.41 34.81
CA VAL A 392 -15.57 3.09 34.30
C VAL A 392 -15.50 2.06 35.44
N GLU A 393 -14.74 2.33 36.51
CA GLU A 393 -14.62 1.43 37.66
C GLU A 393 -15.98 1.15 38.34
N ARG A 394 -16.83 2.19 38.46
CA ARG A 394 -18.19 2.04 39.02
C ARG A 394 -19.11 1.23 38.13
N LEU A 395 -18.94 1.26 36.81
CA LEU A 395 -19.77 0.49 35.88
C LEU A 395 -19.34 -0.98 35.85
N LEU A 396 -18.03 -1.24 35.79
CA LEU A 396 -17.46 -2.59 35.85
C LEU A 396 -17.78 -3.29 37.19
N SER A 397 -17.68 -2.59 38.32
CA SER A 397 -18.02 -3.15 39.65
C SER A 397 -19.49 -3.52 39.82
N LYS A 398 -20.37 -3.07 38.93
CA LYS A 398 -21.77 -3.49 38.91
C LYS A 398 -22.08 -4.57 37.86
N GLY A 399 -21.06 -5.30 37.41
CA GLY A 399 -21.22 -6.49 36.56
C GLY A 399 -21.27 -6.23 35.05
N ILE A 400 -21.03 -5.00 34.58
CA ILE A 400 -20.91 -4.74 33.14
C ILE A 400 -19.56 -5.34 32.66
N PRO A 401 -19.53 -6.19 31.62
CA PRO A 401 -18.30 -6.84 31.16
C PRO A 401 -17.33 -5.85 30.52
N GLY A 402 -16.03 -6.18 30.47
CA GLY A 402 -15.02 -5.35 29.77
C GLY A 402 -15.09 -5.42 28.24
N HIS A 403 -15.72 -6.45 27.67
CA HIS A 403 -15.80 -6.69 26.21
C HIS A 403 -17.01 -6.00 25.54
N VAL A 404 -17.47 -4.85 26.05
CA VAL A 404 -18.58 -4.11 25.44
C VAL A 404 -18.20 -3.63 24.05
N VAL A 405 -19.13 -3.75 23.10
CA VAL A 405 -19.00 -3.30 21.71
C VAL A 405 -20.06 -2.26 21.40
N GLY A 406 -19.66 -1.18 20.74
CA GLY A 406 -20.49 -0.07 20.29
C GLY A 406 -21.33 -0.39 19.07
N ASP A 407 -22.17 0.57 18.72
CA ASP A 407 -23.05 0.52 17.56
C ASP A 407 -22.32 0.68 16.21
N ASP A 408 -21.10 1.21 16.27
CA ASP A 408 -20.07 1.30 15.25
C ASP A 408 -19.16 0.05 15.16
N GLY A 409 -19.34 -0.90 16.08
CA GLY A 409 -18.51 -2.10 16.18
C GLY A 409 -17.24 -1.93 17.02
N LEU A 410 -17.05 -0.77 17.68
CA LEU A 410 -15.86 -0.50 18.48
C LEU A 410 -15.94 -1.14 19.85
N THR A 411 -14.87 -1.81 20.24
CA THR A 411 -14.77 -2.34 21.60
C THR A 411 -14.44 -1.22 22.59
N ALA A 412 -14.87 -1.35 23.84
CA ALA A 412 -14.45 -0.47 24.92
C ALA A 412 -12.91 -0.37 25.01
N LEU A 413 -12.20 -1.48 24.78
CA LEU A 413 -10.74 -1.50 24.80
C LEU A 413 -10.14 -0.67 23.67
N SER A 414 -10.62 -0.82 22.43
CA SER A 414 -10.12 -0.02 21.29
C SER A 414 -10.32 1.48 21.48
N LEU A 415 -11.40 1.89 22.16
CA LEU A 415 -11.60 3.28 22.55
C LEU A 415 -10.59 3.71 23.61
N ALA A 416 -10.43 2.92 24.67
CA ALA A 416 -9.53 3.21 25.79
C ALA A 416 -8.05 3.31 25.36
N LEU A 417 -7.61 2.49 24.40
CA LEU A 417 -6.23 2.52 23.90
C LEU A 417 -5.89 3.80 23.14
N ARG A 418 -6.90 4.56 22.73
CA ARG A 418 -6.75 5.88 22.10
C ARG A 418 -6.90 7.05 23.07
N THR A 419 -7.23 6.79 24.33
CA THR A 419 -7.33 7.85 25.33
C THR A 419 -6.02 8.03 26.09
N PRO A 420 -5.77 9.23 26.66
CA PRO A 420 -4.58 9.47 27.48
C PRO A 420 -4.55 8.62 28.75
N ASN A 421 -5.70 8.27 29.32
CA ASN A 421 -5.79 7.56 30.60
C ASN A 421 -5.66 6.04 30.43
N PHE A 422 -4.42 5.57 30.25
CA PHE A 422 -4.10 4.15 30.14
C PHE A 422 -4.73 3.24 31.22
N PRO A 423 -4.83 3.65 32.51
CA PRO A 423 -5.57 2.89 33.52
C PRO A 423 -6.97 2.42 33.12
N ILE A 424 -7.68 3.14 32.25
CA ILE A 424 -8.97 2.69 31.73
C ILE A 424 -8.83 1.36 30.98
N ALA A 425 -7.83 1.24 30.10
CA ALA A 425 -7.54 0.00 29.38
C ALA A 425 -7.19 -1.13 30.36
N GLU A 426 -6.38 -0.85 31.39
CA GLU A 426 -6.03 -1.85 32.42
C GLU A 426 -7.28 -2.39 33.13
N ARG A 427 -8.23 -1.52 33.49
CA ARG A 427 -9.49 -1.91 34.12
C ARG A 427 -10.37 -2.75 33.19
N LEU A 428 -10.45 -2.38 31.92
CA LEU A 428 -11.23 -3.13 30.93
C LEU A 428 -10.66 -4.54 30.70
N VAL A 429 -9.33 -4.67 30.57
CA VAL A 429 -8.66 -5.96 30.45
C VAL A 429 -8.88 -6.81 31.70
N ALA A 430 -8.76 -6.23 32.90
CA ALA A 430 -9.08 -6.92 34.16
C ALA A 430 -10.55 -7.39 34.24
N ALA A 431 -11.46 -6.72 33.54
CA ALA A 431 -12.87 -7.08 33.42
C ALA A 431 -13.18 -7.99 32.20
N GLY A 432 -12.16 -8.59 31.59
CA GLY A 432 -12.31 -9.55 30.50
C GLY A 432 -12.59 -8.91 29.14
N ALA A 433 -12.02 -7.74 28.86
CA ALA A 433 -11.99 -7.20 27.51
C ALA A 433 -11.24 -8.14 26.55
N ARG A 434 -11.73 -8.23 25.31
CA ARG A 434 -11.05 -8.96 24.25
C ARG A 434 -9.81 -8.20 23.78
N LEU A 435 -8.71 -8.92 23.61
CA LEU A 435 -7.42 -8.35 23.19
C LEU A 435 -7.17 -8.47 21.67
N ASP A 436 -8.07 -9.14 20.97
CA ASP A 436 -8.06 -9.32 19.53
C ASP A 436 -9.07 -8.41 18.84
N GLY A 437 -8.97 -8.31 17.52
CA GLY A 437 -9.89 -7.58 16.68
C GLY A 437 -9.33 -6.24 16.19
N LEU A 438 -9.92 -5.79 15.08
CA LEU A 438 -9.45 -4.62 14.35
C LEU A 438 -10.30 -3.38 14.62
N TYR A 439 -9.64 -2.23 14.65
CA TYR A 439 -10.24 -0.91 14.55
C TYR A 439 -9.48 -0.06 13.55
N GLY A 440 -10.17 0.50 12.56
CA GLY A 440 -9.52 1.28 11.50
C GLY A 440 -8.43 0.47 10.78
N SER A 441 -8.61 -0.86 10.69
CA SER A 441 -7.61 -1.82 10.17
C SER A 441 -6.34 -1.99 11.01
N ARG A 442 -6.37 -1.61 12.30
CA ARG A 442 -5.31 -1.87 13.28
C ARG A 442 -5.77 -2.82 14.38
N THR A 443 -4.87 -3.67 14.84
CA THR A 443 -5.07 -4.54 16.01
C THR A 443 -5.09 -3.73 17.31
N GLN A 444 -5.57 -4.32 18.40
CA GLN A 444 -5.47 -3.69 19.73
C GLN A 444 -4.00 -3.38 20.08
N LEU A 445 -3.06 -4.29 19.78
CA LEU A 445 -1.62 -4.04 19.94
C LEU A 445 -1.12 -2.89 19.07
N GLY A 446 -1.59 -2.79 17.83
CA GLY A 446 -1.24 -1.69 16.93
C GLY A 446 -1.76 -0.34 17.41
N LEU A 447 -2.97 -0.28 17.99
CA LEU A 447 -3.48 0.93 18.63
C LEU A 447 -2.65 1.33 19.84
N ALA A 448 -2.33 0.36 20.70
CA ALA A 448 -1.47 0.58 21.87
C ALA A 448 -0.09 1.12 21.47
N LEU A 449 0.54 0.49 20.47
CA LEU A 449 1.82 0.91 19.91
C LEU A 449 1.73 2.33 19.32
N GLN A 450 0.68 2.65 18.57
CA GLN A 450 0.50 3.98 17.99
C GLN A 450 0.41 5.06 19.08
N GLN A 451 -0.34 4.79 20.15
CA GLN A 451 -0.47 5.72 21.26
C GLN A 451 0.86 5.89 22.01
N ASP A 452 1.55 4.78 22.30
CA ASP A 452 2.87 4.81 22.95
C ASP A 452 3.91 5.56 22.10
N LEU A 453 3.89 5.41 20.78
CA LEU A 453 4.74 6.20 19.87
C LEU A 453 4.42 7.70 19.86
N GLY A 454 3.13 8.04 20.03
CA GLY A 454 2.69 9.44 20.12
C GLY A 454 3.18 10.13 21.40
N GLU A 455 3.26 9.38 22.50
CA GLU A 455 3.72 9.88 23.81
C GLU A 455 5.24 9.76 23.98
N ASP A 456 5.84 8.70 23.45
CA ASP A 456 7.27 8.39 23.49
C ASP A 456 7.73 7.82 22.13
N PRO A 457 8.17 8.69 21.19
CA PRO A 457 8.62 8.26 19.87
C PRO A 457 9.83 7.30 19.88
N GLN A 458 10.52 7.15 21.01
CA GLN A 458 11.67 6.25 21.15
C GLN A 458 11.30 4.91 21.81
N LEU A 459 10.04 4.74 22.27
CA LEU A 459 9.55 3.54 22.96
C LEU A 459 10.44 3.08 24.14
N GLN A 460 10.94 4.01 24.95
CA GLN A 460 11.70 3.67 26.15
C GLN A 460 10.82 2.92 27.17
N LEU A 461 9.55 3.34 27.30
CA LEU A 461 8.61 2.75 28.25
C LEU A 461 7.60 1.78 27.62
N ALA A 462 7.00 2.16 26.49
CA ALA A 462 5.97 1.38 25.77
C ALA A 462 4.92 0.68 26.70
N PRO A 463 4.31 1.41 27.66
CA PRO A 463 3.52 0.79 28.72
C PRO A 463 2.27 0.05 28.19
N ARG A 464 1.61 0.58 27.16
CA ARG A 464 0.39 -0.03 26.60
C ARG A 464 0.73 -1.28 25.83
N LEU A 465 1.75 -1.21 24.97
CA LEU A 465 2.22 -2.35 24.18
C LEU A 465 2.63 -3.51 25.09
N ARG A 466 3.48 -3.23 26.08
CA ARG A 466 4.00 -4.25 27.01
C ARG A 466 2.86 -4.90 27.80
N PHE A 467 1.98 -4.08 28.38
CA PHE A 467 0.84 -4.58 29.15
C PHE A 467 -0.06 -5.50 28.31
N LEU A 468 -0.43 -5.10 27.10
CA LEU A 468 -1.29 -5.92 26.25
C LEU A 468 -0.60 -7.21 25.81
N ALA A 469 0.69 -7.13 25.44
CA ALA A 469 1.46 -8.31 25.08
C ALA A 469 1.59 -9.29 26.26
N GLU A 470 1.83 -8.79 27.47
CA GLU A 470 1.86 -9.59 28.71
C GLU A 470 0.49 -10.17 29.07
N ALA A 471 -0.59 -9.45 28.75
CA ALA A 471 -1.96 -9.93 28.91
C ALA A 471 -2.37 -10.99 27.86
N GLY A 472 -1.50 -11.28 26.88
CA GLY A 472 -1.72 -12.30 25.86
C GLY A 472 -2.42 -11.79 24.60
N ALA A 473 -2.32 -10.50 24.28
CA ALA A 473 -2.80 -9.98 23.01
C ALA A 473 -2.05 -10.63 21.82
N PRO A 474 -2.73 -10.92 20.70
CA PRO A 474 -2.15 -11.66 19.59
C PRO A 474 -1.16 -10.81 18.78
N LEU A 475 0.14 -11.06 18.95
CA LEU A 475 1.23 -10.38 18.22
C LEU A 475 1.21 -10.61 16.70
N GLU A 476 0.60 -11.71 16.28
CA GLU A 476 0.54 -12.19 14.89
C GLU A 476 -0.81 -11.89 14.21
N GLU A 477 -1.71 -11.16 14.87
CA GLU A 477 -2.95 -10.72 14.24
C GLU A 477 -2.61 -9.75 13.08
N PRO A 478 -3.09 -9.99 11.86
CA PRO A 478 -2.75 -9.16 10.72
C PRO A 478 -3.48 -7.80 10.75
N GLU A 479 -2.75 -6.72 10.50
CA GLU A 479 -3.31 -5.38 10.26
C GLU A 479 -3.67 -5.19 8.77
N LEU A 480 -3.96 -3.94 8.37
CA LEU A 480 -4.11 -3.55 6.97
C LEU A 480 -2.95 -4.07 6.11
N ASN A 481 -3.29 -4.67 4.96
CA ASN A 481 -2.40 -5.37 4.03
C ASN A 481 -1.96 -6.79 4.46
N ASP A 482 -2.62 -7.38 5.46
CA ASP A 482 -2.37 -8.75 5.91
C ASP A 482 -1.00 -8.95 6.57
N ARG A 483 -0.48 -7.90 7.22
CA ARG A 483 0.82 -7.92 7.89
C ARG A 483 0.65 -7.72 9.39
N HIS A 484 1.24 -8.60 10.18
CA HIS A 484 1.36 -8.41 11.63
C HIS A 484 2.50 -7.42 11.96
N LEU A 485 2.53 -6.91 13.19
CA LEU A 485 3.41 -5.80 13.58
C LEU A 485 4.90 -6.10 13.33
N LEU A 486 5.39 -7.28 13.72
CA LEU A 486 6.80 -7.64 13.53
C LEU A 486 7.22 -7.58 12.05
N LEU A 487 6.38 -8.10 11.15
CA LEU A 487 6.61 -8.05 9.70
C LEU A 487 6.55 -6.61 9.16
N GLN A 488 5.61 -5.79 9.64
CA GLN A 488 5.45 -4.40 9.22
C GLN A 488 6.70 -3.55 9.49
N TYR A 489 7.31 -3.70 10.67
CA TYR A 489 8.46 -2.91 11.11
C TYR A 489 9.83 -3.52 10.74
N ALA A 490 9.88 -4.73 10.20
CA ALA A 490 11.13 -5.39 9.80
C ALA A 490 11.89 -4.68 8.67
N GLY A 491 11.18 -3.98 7.78
CA GLY A 491 11.74 -3.45 6.54
C GLY A 491 12.36 -2.05 6.63
N ASN A 492 12.20 -1.32 7.74
CA ASN A 492 12.66 0.07 7.85
C ASN A 492 13.74 0.21 8.94
N PRO A 493 15.00 0.47 8.57
CA PRO A 493 16.08 0.66 9.56
C PRO A 493 15.81 1.79 10.57
N ARG A 494 14.97 2.78 10.23
CA ARG A 494 14.60 3.88 11.15
C ARG A 494 13.65 3.44 12.26
N GLU A 495 13.01 2.27 12.10
CA GLU A 495 12.02 1.73 13.04
C GLU A 495 12.59 0.59 13.89
N LEU A 496 13.92 0.45 13.92
CA LEU A 496 14.59 -0.65 14.62
C LEU A 496 14.26 -0.71 16.12
N ALA A 497 14.03 0.44 16.78
CA ALA A 497 13.62 0.47 18.18
C ALA A 497 12.24 -0.17 18.39
N ILE A 498 11.30 0.08 17.47
CA ILE A 498 9.96 -0.53 17.46
C ILE A 498 10.09 -2.03 17.25
N PHE A 499 10.89 -2.41 16.24
CA PHE A 499 11.16 -3.80 15.94
C PHE A 499 11.78 -4.54 17.13
N ALA A 500 12.74 -3.91 17.82
CA ALA A 500 13.39 -4.47 19.00
C ALA A 500 12.42 -4.70 20.15
N GLU A 501 11.53 -3.74 20.42
CA GLU A 501 10.53 -3.87 21.47
C GLU A 501 9.55 -5.00 21.17
N LEU A 502 9.02 -5.09 19.94
CA LEU A 502 8.13 -6.17 19.51
C LEU A 502 8.79 -7.54 19.70
N LEU A 503 10.08 -7.67 19.36
CA LEU A 503 10.83 -8.93 19.46
C LEU A 503 11.08 -9.39 20.91
N ARG A 504 10.85 -8.53 21.93
CA ARG A 504 10.98 -8.93 23.35
C ARG A 504 9.89 -9.92 23.79
N HIS A 505 8.79 -9.99 23.04
CA HIS A 505 7.65 -10.83 23.37
C HIS A 505 7.67 -12.14 22.56
N PRO A 506 7.36 -13.29 23.18
CA PRO A 506 7.29 -14.58 22.49
C PRO A 506 6.26 -14.55 21.34
N GLN A 507 6.71 -14.84 20.12
CA GLN A 507 5.87 -14.93 18.93
C GLN A 507 6.56 -15.84 17.89
N ASP A 508 5.79 -16.34 16.93
CA ASP A 508 6.29 -17.08 15.78
C ASP A 508 7.02 -16.15 14.80
N LEU A 509 8.36 -16.17 14.85
CA LEU A 509 9.22 -15.37 13.97
C LEU A 509 9.11 -15.77 12.50
N ASP A 510 8.58 -16.96 12.24
CA ASP A 510 8.47 -17.59 10.93
C ASP A 510 7.08 -17.45 10.31
N ARG A 511 6.15 -16.78 11.01
CA ARG A 511 4.81 -16.48 10.51
C ARG A 511 4.87 -15.70 9.20
N ARG A 512 4.13 -16.20 8.21
CA ARG A 512 4.05 -15.61 6.85
C ARG A 512 2.74 -14.87 6.61
N ASP A 513 2.81 -13.76 5.88
CA ASP A 513 1.63 -13.11 5.30
C ASP A 513 1.06 -13.92 4.11
N LYS A 514 -0.06 -13.48 3.53
CA LYS A 514 -0.66 -14.06 2.31
C LYS A 514 0.28 -14.13 1.11
N ASP A 515 1.32 -13.30 1.08
CA ASP A 515 2.31 -13.28 0.01
C ASP A 515 3.46 -14.27 0.27
N GLY A 516 3.44 -14.96 1.42
CA GLY A 516 4.45 -15.92 1.82
C GLY A 516 5.72 -15.28 2.40
N GLU A 517 5.71 -13.98 2.71
CA GLU A 517 6.81 -13.22 3.32
C GLU A 517 6.73 -13.30 4.85
N ASN A 518 7.86 -13.51 5.53
CA ASN A 518 8.00 -13.38 6.99
C ASN A 518 8.95 -12.22 7.34
N ALA A 519 9.09 -11.92 8.63
CA ALA A 519 9.89 -10.77 9.09
C ALA A 519 11.37 -10.85 8.63
N LEU A 520 11.96 -12.05 8.59
CA LEU A 520 13.35 -12.23 8.14
C LEU A 520 13.49 -11.93 6.65
N ALA A 521 12.60 -12.45 5.81
CA ALA A 521 12.59 -12.15 4.37
C ALA A 521 12.43 -10.66 4.10
N ARG A 522 11.54 -9.99 4.84
CA ARG A 522 11.30 -8.55 4.72
C ARG A 522 12.52 -7.73 5.10
N ALA A 523 13.15 -8.04 6.24
CA ALA A 523 14.37 -7.39 6.71
C ALA A 523 15.52 -7.55 5.70
N LEU A 524 15.75 -8.77 5.22
CA LEU A 524 16.81 -9.06 4.25
C LEU A 524 16.55 -8.36 2.91
N SER A 525 15.33 -8.42 2.38
CA SER A 525 14.97 -7.80 1.10
C SER A 525 15.05 -6.28 1.15
N ALA A 526 14.81 -5.67 2.31
CA ALA A 526 14.94 -4.24 2.53
C ALA A 526 16.38 -3.78 2.90
N GLY A 527 17.32 -4.72 3.07
CA GLY A 527 18.68 -4.40 3.51
C GLY A 527 18.76 -3.96 4.98
N ASN A 528 17.75 -4.25 5.80
CA ASN A 528 17.74 -3.97 7.24
C ASN A 528 18.47 -5.08 8.01
N PHE A 529 19.78 -5.14 7.82
CA PHE A 529 20.64 -6.19 8.37
C PHE A 529 20.62 -6.26 9.91
N GLN A 530 20.40 -5.14 10.60
CA GLN A 530 20.27 -5.13 12.05
C GLN A 530 19.01 -5.89 12.52
N ALA A 531 17.86 -5.65 11.88
CA ALA A 531 16.64 -6.41 12.19
C ALA A 531 16.79 -7.89 11.81
N ALA A 532 17.45 -8.19 10.69
CA ALA A 532 17.76 -9.56 10.29
C ALA A 532 18.63 -10.28 11.33
N ASP A 533 19.71 -9.66 11.80
CA ASP A 533 20.58 -10.21 12.83
C ASP A 533 19.84 -10.47 14.15
N MET A 534 18.92 -9.57 14.53
CA MET A 534 18.09 -9.76 15.72
C MET A 534 17.14 -10.96 15.58
N LEU A 535 16.51 -11.14 14.41
CA LEU A 535 15.66 -12.31 14.13
C LEU A 535 16.46 -13.61 14.13
N ILE A 536 17.63 -13.59 13.50
CA ILE A 536 18.54 -14.73 13.43
C ILE A 536 18.99 -15.12 14.85
N ALA A 537 19.38 -14.14 15.68
CA ALA A 537 19.75 -14.37 17.07
C ALA A 537 18.57 -14.87 17.93
N ALA A 538 17.35 -14.47 17.59
CA ALA A 538 16.13 -14.93 18.24
C ALA A 538 15.63 -16.31 17.73
N GLY A 539 16.30 -16.90 16.74
CA GLY A 539 16.03 -18.27 16.27
C GLY A 539 15.15 -18.39 15.03
N ALA A 540 15.00 -17.33 14.23
CA ALA A 540 14.28 -17.40 12.95
C ALA A 540 14.92 -18.43 11.99
N GLN A 541 14.08 -19.16 11.23
CA GLN A 541 14.57 -20.22 10.34
C GLN A 541 15.35 -19.67 9.14
N VAL A 542 16.63 -20.06 9.04
CA VAL A 542 17.57 -19.57 8.01
C VAL A 542 17.50 -20.31 6.66
N ASN A 543 16.62 -21.31 6.53
CA ASN A 543 16.50 -22.17 5.34
C ASN A 543 15.07 -22.17 4.74
N GLN A 544 14.30 -21.12 5.01
CA GLN A 544 12.98 -20.94 4.41
C GLN A 544 13.08 -20.39 2.97
N LEU A 545 12.26 -20.92 2.06
CA LEU A 545 12.19 -20.44 0.68
C LEU A 545 11.04 -19.44 0.48
N TYR A 546 11.31 -18.40 -0.32
CA TYR A 546 10.36 -17.33 -0.62
C TYR A 546 10.15 -17.19 -2.12
N ASP A 547 8.92 -16.89 -2.54
CA ASP A 547 8.62 -16.69 -3.96
C ASP A 547 9.28 -15.42 -4.49
N GLY A 548 9.87 -15.51 -5.69
CA GLY A 548 10.47 -14.40 -6.38
C GLY A 548 9.52 -13.47 -7.10
N ARG A 549 8.24 -13.85 -7.23
CA ARG A 549 7.20 -13.18 -8.02
C ARG A 549 7.61 -12.85 -9.48
N LEU A 550 8.65 -13.51 -9.99
CA LEU A 550 9.14 -13.35 -11.36
C LEU A 550 8.66 -14.52 -12.20
N ASN A 551 7.94 -14.21 -13.28
CA ASN A 551 7.52 -15.20 -14.27
C ASN A 551 8.68 -15.49 -15.23
N CYS A 552 9.48 -16.53 -14.95
CA CYS A 552 10.29 -17.18 -15.97
C CYS A 552 9.37 -18.17 -16.71
N GLU A 553 9.36 -18.21 -18.04
CA GLU A 553 8.56 -19.17 -18.81
C GLU A 553 8.75 -20.60 -18.26
N SER A 554 7.73 -21.13 -17.58
CA SER A 554 7.69 -22.51 -17.05
C SER A 554 8.72 -22.87 -15.94
N MET A 555 9.26 -21.91 -15.18
CA MET A 555 10.18 -22.22 -14.07
C MET A 555 9.83 -21.51 -12.76
N ASP A 556 9.85 -22.27 -11.65
CA ASP A 556 9.66 -21.73 -10.30
C ASP A 556 10.81 -20.80 -9.91
N THR A 557 10.48 -19.65 -9.33
CA THR A 557 11.45 -18.77 -8.66
C THR A 557 11.32 -18.91 -7.15
N ARG A 558 12.45 -19.21 -6.50
CA ARG A 558 12.54 -19.40 -5.05
C ARG A 558 13.84 -18.79 -4.55
N TYR A 559 13.77 -17.94 -3.54
CA TYR A 559 14.94 -17.34 -2.90
C TYR A 559 15.15 -17.93 -1.50
N SER A 560 16.37 -18.30 -1.16
CA SER A 560 16.80 -18.55 0.22
C SER A 560 17.15 -17.23 0.93
N PRO A 561 17.31 -17.19 2.26
CA PRO A 561 17.73 -15.98 2.98
C PRO A 561 19.08 -15.42 2.49
N LEU A 562 20.06 -16.28 2.18
CA LEU A 562 21.34 -15.86 1.58
C LEU A 562 21.13 -15.14 0.24
N GLN A 563 20.20 -15.62 -0.57
CA GLN A 563 19.91 -15.02 -1.87
C GLN A 563 19.08 -13.74 -1.74
N LEU A 564 18.14 -13.66 -0.80
CA LEU A 564 17.44 -12.41 -0.49
C LEU A 564 18.42 -11.32 -0.03
N LEU A 565 19.35 -11.68 0.86
CA LEU A 565 20.44 -10.79 1.28
C LEU A 565 21.24 -10.33 0.07
N ALA A 566 21.69 -11.23 -0.80
CA ALA A 566 22.48 -10.88 -1.97
C ALA A 566 21.70 -9.98 -2.96
N GLN A 567 20.38 -10.18 -3.10
CA GLN A 567 19.55 -9.33 -3.96
C GLN A 567 19.41 -7.91 -3.42
N SER A 568 19.32 -7.73 -2.10
CA SER A 568 19.16 -6.40 -1.50
C SER A 568 20.43 -5.54 -1.52
N LEU A 569 21.60 -6.14 -1.81
CA LEU A 569 22.88 -5.42 -1.90
C LEU A 569 22.83 -4.30 -2.96
N HIS A 570 23.15 -3.09 -2.52
CA HIS A 570 23.15 -1.89 -3.35
C HIS A 570 24.47 -1.67 -4.10
N ILE A 571 24.42 -0.85 -5.15
CA ILE A 571 25.57 -0.34 -5.89
C ILE A 571 25.56 1.20 -5.78
N GLY A 572 26.74 1.82 -5.69
CA GLY A 572 26.86 3.29 -5.73
C GLY A 572 26.70 3.97 -4.36
N HIS A 573 25.91 5.05 -4.28
CA HIS A 573 25.90 5.93 -3.10
C HIS A 573 25.49 5.24 -1.77
N TYR A 574 24.71 4.16 -1.84
CA TYR A 574 24.26 3.40 -0.67
C TYR A 574 25.25 2.30 -0.22
N ASP A 575 26.31 2.05 -0.99
CA ASP A 575 27.32 1.03 -0.71
C ASP A 575 28.45 1.57 0.18
N THR A 576 28.11 1.92 1.42
CA THR A 576 29.06 2.45 2.41
C THR A 576 29.87 1.34 3.08
N ALA A 577 31.02 1.68 3.68
CA ALA A 577 31.82 0.72 4.44
C ALA A 577 31.05 0.10 5.62
N GLU A 578 30.14 0.86 6.23
CA GLU A 578 29.27 0.38 7.30
C GLU A 578 28.23 -0.62 6.77
N TYR A 579 27.58 -0.30 5.65
CA TYR A 579 26.63 -1.21 4.99
C TYR A 579 27.29 -2.52 4.55
N ARG A 580 28.50 -2.45 3.99
CA ARG A 580 29.30 -3.64 3.64
C ARG A 580 29.63 -4.50 4.85
N ARG A 581 30.01 -3.88 5.97
CA ARG A 581 30.29 -4.59 7.22
C ARG A 581 29.02 -5.27 7.77
N ALA A 582 27.90 -4.55 7.81
CA ALA A 582 26.63 -5.07 8.30
C ALA A 582 26.13 -6.26 7.46
N SER A 583 26.11 -6.13 6.13
CA SER A 583 25.75 -7.24 5.24
C SER A 583 26.69 -8.45 5.36
N LEU A 584 28.01 -8.22 5.50
CA LEU A 584 28.98 -9.29 5.74
C LEU A 584 28.71 -10.02 7.05
N GLN A 585 28.42 -9.28 8.12
CA GLN A 585 28.06 -9.86 9.41
C GLN A 585 26.78 -10.70 9.31
N SER A 586 25.70 -10.18 8.75
CA SER A 586 24.46 -10.95 8.60
C SER A 586 24.63 -12.18 7.71
N PHE A 587 25.40 -12.05 6.63
CA PHE A 587 25.70 -13.19 5.76
C PHE A 587 26.51 -14.27 6.51
N ALA A 588 27.49 -13.87 7.32
CA ALA A 588 28.25 -14.78 8.17
C ALA A 588 27.36 -15.45 9.23
N SER A 589 26.45 -14.70 9.87
CA SER A 589 25.49 -15.23 10.85
C SER A 589 24.58 -16.31 10.24
N LEU A 590 24.05 -16.07 9.02
CA LEU A 590 23.26 -17.05 8.29
C LEU A 590 24.06 -18.34 8.04
N LEU A 591 25.30 -18.22 7.55
CA LEU A 591 26.15 -19.39 7.29
C LEU A 591 26.52 -20.15 8.56
N ALA A 592 26.84 -19.44 9.64
CA ALA A 592 27.19 -20.05 10.94
C ALA A 592 26.05 -20.89 11.52
N LEU A 593 24.79 -20.56 11.19
CA LEU A 593 23.59 -21.30 11.58
C LEU A 593 23.14 -22.35 10.55
N GLY A 594 23.97 -22.63 9.54
CA GLY A 594 23.72 -23.69 8.57
C GLY A 594 22.77 -23.29 7.44
N ALA A 595 22.78 -22.02 7.01
CA ALA A 595 22.10 -21.62 5.77
C ALA A 595 22.66 -22.42 4.57
N ASP A 596 21.77 -23.07 3.83
CA ASP A 596 22.10 -24.02 2.76
C ASP A 596 22.40 -23.29 1.44
N LEU A 597 23.64 -23.45 0.96
CA LEU A 597 24.11 -22.88 -0.30
C LEU A 597 23.43 -23.52 -1.53
N GLY A 598 22.89 -24.73 -1.41
CA GLY A 598 22.20 -25.44 -2.49
C GLY A 598 20.76 -24.96 -2.75
N GLN A 599 20.19 -24.15 -1.86
CA GLN A 599 18.78 -23.76 -1.92
C GLN A 599 18.49 -22.59 -2.84
N GLY A 600 17.27 -22.58 -3.39
CA GLY A 600 16.75 -21.52 -4.24
C GLY A 600 17.16 -21.61 -5.70
N GLN A 601 16.42 -20.92 -6.56
CA GLN A 601 16.65 -20.89 -8.00
C GLN A 601 15.94 -19.71 -8.67
N ARG A 602 16.50 -19.26 -9.79
CA ARG A 602 15.92 -18.22 -10.65
C ARG A 602 16.27 -18.47 -12.10
N CYS A 603 15.25 -18.63 -12.95
CA CYS A 603 15.39 -18.84 -14.40
C CYS A 603 16.51 -19.84 -14.76
N GLY A 604 16.51 -21.00 -14.08
CA GLY A 604 17.46 -22.09 -14.31
C GLY A 604 18.84 -21.94 -13.66
N LEU A 605 19.18 -20.83 -13.00
CA LEU A 605 20.33 -20.77 -12.07
C LEU A 605 19.89 -21.30 -10.72
N LYS A 606 20.63 -22.26 -10.14
CA LYS A 606 20.28 -22.94 -8.89
C LYS A 606 21.30 -22.70 -7.79
N GLY A 607 20.84 -22.66 -6.54
CA GLY A 607 21.67 -22.64 -5.35
C GLY A 607 22.79 -21.61 -5.39
N GLU A 608 24.01 -22.10 -5.17
CA GLU A 608 25.22 -21.29 -5.07
C GLU A 608 25.51 -20.55 -6.38
N SER A 609 25.15 -21.11 -7.55
CA SER A 609 25.35 -20.41 -8.82
C SER A 609 24.51 -19.13 -8.92
N MET A 610 23.27 -19.17 -8.42
CA MET A 610 22.41 -18.00 -8.35
C MET A 610 22.94 -16.95 -7.37
N LEU A 611 23.44 -17.41 -6.21
CA LEU A 611 24.04 -16.55 -5.20
C LEU A 611 25.29 -15.83 -5.75
N LEU A 612 26.25 -16.60 -6.28
CA LEU A 612 27.48 -16.08 -6.86
C LEU A 612 27.23 -15.14 -8.04
N ALA A 613 26.26 -15.47 -8.92
CA ALA A 613 25.88 -14.57 -10.02
C ALA A 613 25.51 -13.18 -9.51
N ARG A 614 24.75 -13.09 -8.40
CA ARG A 614 24.40 -11.79 -7.81
C ARG A 614 25.60 -11.14 -7.12
N LEU A 615 26.37 -11.87 -6.31
CA LEU A 615 27.52 -11.34 -5.56
C LEU A 615 28.61 -10.78 -6.48
N VAL A 616 28.88 -11.44 -7.60
CA VAL A 616 29.82 -10.95 -8.61
C VAL A 616 29.33 -9.68 -9.25
N LEU A 617 28.05 -9.64 -9.66
CA LEU A 617 27.45 -8.45 -10.22
C LEU A 617 27.52 -7.29 -9.23
N VAL A 618 27.20 -7.45 -7.95
CA VAL A 618 27.31 -6.33 -6.99
C VAL A 618 28.75 -6.01 -6.55
N GLY A 619 29.74 -6.83 -6.93
CA GLY A 619 31.15 -6.58 -6.60
C GLY A 619 31.52 -6.86 -5.14
N ARG A 620 30.97 -7.94 -4.57
CA ARG A 620 31.16 -8.34 -3.16
C ARG A 620 32.08 -9.55 -3.04
N ALA A 621 33.36 -9.33 -3.36
CA ALA A 621 34.42 -10.34 -3.24
C ALA A 621 34.57 -10.89 -1.81
N ASP A 622 34.41 -10.02 -0.81
CA ASP A 622 34.43 -10.36 0.62
C ASP A 622 33.39 -11.43 1.01
N LEU A 623 32.17 -11.34 0.47
CA LEU A 623 31.14 -12.36 0.68
C LEU A 623 31.46 -13.68 -0.02
N ILE A 624 32.09 -13.64 -1.19
CA ILE A 624 32.49 -14.83 -1.95
C ILE A 624 33.66 -15.54 -1.24
N GLU A 625 34.66 -14.78 -0.79
CA GLU A 625 35.82 -15.31 -0.06
C GLU A 625 35.42 -15.98 1.26
N LEU A 626 34.37 -15.48 1.93
CA LEU A 626 33.85 -16.12 3.13
C LEU A 626 33.33 -17.54 2.87
N LEU A 627 32.82 -17.83 1.66
CA LEU A 627 32.35 -19.16 1.27
C LEU A 627 33.49 -20.19 1.18
N ASP A 628 34.74 -19.77 1.04
CA ASP A 628 35.90 -20.68 1.02
C ASP A 628 36.02 -21.48 2.33
N ASN A 629 35.46 -20.97 3.44
CA ASN A 629 35.46 -21.64 4.74
C ASN A 629 34.43 -22.77 4.86
N PHE A 630 33.51 -22.93 3.90
CA PHE A 630 32.37 -23.85 3.97
C PHE A 630 32.50 -25.06 3.02
N GLY A 631 33.71 -25.33 2.53
CA GLY A 631 33.99 -26.46 1.63
C GLY A 631 33.67 -26.16 0.16
N PRO A 632 34.03 -27.05 -0.77
CA PRO A 632 33.81 -26.84 -2.20
C PRO A 632 32.31 -26.86 -2.54
N PRO A 633 31.90 -26.24 -3.67
CA PRO A 633 30.52 -26.27 -4.14
C PRO A 633 29.96 -27.69 -4.24
N HIS A 634 28.74 -27.91 -3.74
CA HIS A 634 28.09 -29.24 -3.77
C HIS A 634 27.60 -29.65 -5.17
N SER A 635 27.61 -28.75 -6.13
CA SER A 635 27.22 -28.99 -7.53
C SER A 635 28.08 -28.14 -8.46
N PRO A 636 28.29 -28.57 -9.73
CA PRO A 636 29.02 -27.78 -10.70
C PRO A 636 28.44 -26.38 -10.84
N LEU A 637 29.30 -25.36 -10.74
CA LEU A 637 28.90 -23.96 -10.88
C LEU A 637 28.66 -23.60 -12.35
N ASP A 638 27.73 -22.69 -12.59
CA ASP A 638 27.31 -22.30 -13.94
C ASP A 638 28.23 -21.22 -14.54
N TYR A 639 28.72 -21.44 -15.78
CA TYR A 639 29.58 -20.47 -16.48
C TYR A 639 28.91 -19.09 -16.69
N ARG A 640 27.57 -19.02 -16.64
CA ARG A 640 26.81 -17.76 -16.75
C ARG A 640 27.25 -16.71 -15.73
N ILE A 641 27.84 -17.13 -14.61
CA ILE A 641 28.42 -16.22 -13.61
C ILE A 641 29.60 -15.45 -14.22
N SER A 642 30.57 -16.12 -14.84
CA SER A 642 31.71 -15.47 -15.52
C SER A 642 31.27 -14.66 -16.74
N GLU A 643 30.32 -15.16 -17.53
CA GLU A 643 29.74 -14.39 -18.65
C GLU A 643 29.08 -13.09 -18.18
N GLY A 644 28.29 -13.16 -17.10
CA GLY A 644 27.66 -12.01 -16.48
C GLY A 644 28.68 -11.01 -15.93
N ALA A 645 29.73 -11.51 -15.28
CA ALA A 645 30.81 -10.68 -14.75
C ALA A 645 31.55 -9.90 -15.85
N ILE A 646 31.90 -10.57 -16.96
CA ILE A 646 32.59 -9.94 -18.09
C ILE A 646 31.69 -8.89 -18.75
N ARG A 647 30.39 -9.20 -18.88
CA ARG A 647 29.40 -8.23 -19.37
C ARG A 647 29.36 -6.97 -18.49
N GLU A 648 29.30 -7.14 -17.18
CA GLU A 648 29.31 -6.02 -16.22
C GLU A 648 30.61 -5.22 -16.30
N LEU A 649 31.78 -5.88 -16.35
CA LEU A 649 33.09 -5.22 -16.50
C LEU A 649 33.17 -4.34 -17.74
N ARG A 650 32.56 -4.77 -18.85
CA ARG A 650 32.45 -3.97 -20.09
C ARG A 650 31.55 -2.76 -19.90
N GLN A 651 30.42 -2.93 -19.20
CA GLN A 651 29.46 -1.86 -18.93
C GLN A 651 30.02 -0.80 -17.98
N THR A 652 30.83 -1.20 -16.99
CA THR A 652 31.43 -0.31 -16.01
C THR A 652 32.81 0.21 -16.44
N ARG A 653 33.16 0.12 -17.73
CA ARG A 653 34.47 0.52 -18.22
C ARG A 653 34.75 2.00 -17.94
N GLY A 654 35.85 2.27 -17.23
CA GLY A 654 36.24 3.63 -16.83
C GLY A 654 35.48 4.17 -15.62
N GLN A 655 34.67 3.35 -14.94
CA GLN A 655 33.95 3.72 -13.73
C GLN A 655 34.64 3.09 -12.51
N GLU A 656 35.61 3.79 -11.93
CA GLU A 656 36.24 3.37 -10.67
C GLU A 656 35.53 4.01 -9.46
N PRO A 657 35.41 3.30 -8.31
CA PRO A 657 36.00 2.00 -7.98
C PRO A 657 35.16 0.78 -8.42
N ARG A 658 34.06 1.01 -9.13
CA ARG A 658 33.07 -0.02 -9.45
C ARG A 658 33.67 -1.13 -10.31
N GLN A 659 34.47 -0.78 -11.31
CA GLN A 659 35.12 -1.76 -12.17
C GLN A 659 36.09 -2.65 -11.39
N GLU A 660 36.89 -2.09 -10.47
CA GLU A 660 37.76 -2.86 -9.58
C GLU A 660 36.96 -3.84 -8.69
N GLN A 661 35.81 -3.41 -8.15
CA GLN A 661 34.98 -4.27 -7.31
C GLN A 661 34.42 -5.49 -8.06
N VAL A 662 33.95 -5.31 -9.30
CA VAL A 662 33.48 -6.42 -10.14
C VAL A 662 34.66 -7.33 -10.51
N TRP A 663 35.82 -6.73 -10.80
CA TRP A 663 37.04 -7.47 -11.13
C TRP A 663 37.48 -8.38 -9.98
N ALA A 664 37.57 -7.84 -8.76
CA ALA A 664 37.89 -8.61 -7.56
C ALA A 664 36.87 -9.74 -7.32
N ALA A 665 35.56 -9.45 -7.47
CA ALA A 665 34.52 -10.46 -7.27
C ALA A 665 34.56 -11.57 -8.32
N LEU A 666 34.88 -11.25 -9.58
CA LEU A 666 35.13 -12.25 -10.63
C LEU A 666 36.30 -13.17 -10.25
N LEU A 667 37.43 -12.62 -9.81
CA LEU A 667 38.59 -13.43 -9.41
C LEU A 667 38.26 -14.34 -8.22
N ALA A 668 37.53 -13.83 -7.23
CA ALA A 668 37.06 -14.64 -6.10
C ALA A 668 36.15 -15.79 -6.57
N ALA A 669 35.23 -15.52 -7.50
CA ALA A 669 34.35 -16.54 -8.07
C ALA A 669 35.10 -17.60 -8.90
N LEU A 670 36.11 -17.19 -9.68
CA LEU A 670 36.97 -18.12 -10.41
C LEU A 670 37.76 -19.03 -9.47
N LYS A 671 38.32 -18.47 -8.40
CA LYS A 671 39.01 -19.23 -7.34
C LYS A 671 38.07 -20.24 -6.65
N ARG A 672 36.79 -19.89 -6.47
CA ARG A 672 35.71 -20.75 -5.95
C ARG A 672 35.37 -21.92 -6.90
N GLY A 673 35.82 -21.86 -8.16
CA GLY A 673 35.62 -22.91 -9.17
C GLY A 673 34.54 -22.58 -10.21
N VAL A 674 34.16 -21.31 -10.37
CA VAL A 674 33.27 -20.91 -11.48
C VAL A 674 34.00 -21.13 -12.82
N PRO A 675 33.38 -21.80 -13.81
CA PRO A 675 33.99 -22.00 -15.11
C PRO A 675 34.16 -20.68 -15.89
N ILE A 676 35.40 -20.39 -16.33
CA ILE A 676 35.71 -19.20 -17.15
C ILE A 676 35.34 -19.37 -18.63
N ASN A 677 35.28 -20.61 -19.12
CA ASN A 677 34.93 -20.95 -20.49
C ASN A 677 33.53 -21.56 -20.57
N PRO A 678 32.78 -21.33 -21.66
CA PRO A 678 31.48 -21.97 -21.86
C PRO A 678 31.60 -23.50 -21.98
N PRO A 679 30.55 -24.26 -21.63
CA PRO A 679 30.56 -25.71 -21.77
C PRO A 679 30.60 -26.13 -23.24
N SER A 680 31.35 -27.20 -23.55
CA SER A 680 31.48 -27.78 -24.89
C SER A 680 30.42 -28.84 -25.21
N ALA A 681 29.51 -29.15 -24.29
CA ALA A 681 28.53 -30.23 -24.42
C ALA A 681 27.39 -29.89 -25.41
N PRO A 682 26.97 -30.82 -26.29
CA PRO A 682 25.82 -30.65 -27.18
C PRO A 682 24.53 -30.33 -26.40
N GLY A 683 23.76 -29.34 -26.85
CA GLY A 683 22.52 -28.91 -26.20
C GLY A 683 22.68 -27.84 -25.11
N SER A 684 23.91 -27.40 -24.83
CA SER A 684 24.17 -26.25 -23.96
C SER A 684 23.63 -24.95 -24.59
N ARG A 685 23.23 -23.98 -23.77
CA ARG A 685 22.82 -22.64 -24.23
C ARG A 685 23.95 -22.02 -25.07
N PRO A 686 23.65 -21.35 -26.20
CA PRO A 686 24.65 -20.59 -26.94
C PRO A 686 25.27 -19.51 -26.06
N ALA A 687 26.59 -19.53 -25.96
CA ALA A 687 27.37 -18.48 -25.29
C ALA A 687 27.58 -17.29 -26.23
N ASP A 688 27.67 -16.08 -25.69
CA ASP A 688 28.01 -14.89 -26.48
C ASP A 688 29.53 -14.84 -26.73
N PRO A 689 30.01 -15.05 -27.96
CA PRO A 689 31.45 -15.09 -28.24
C PRO A 689 32.17 -13.78 -27.93
N GLU A 690 31.46 -12.65 -27.90
CA GLU A 690 32.02 -11.34 -27.54
C GLU A 690 32.29 -11.21 -26.03
N LEU A 691 31.74 -12.11 -25.22
CA LEU A 691 31.94 -12.17 -23.77
C LEU A 691 32.95 -13.23 -23.34
N PHE A 692 33.61 -13.91 -24.28
CA PHE A 692 34.70 -14.82 -23.95
C PHE A 692 35.85 -14.07 -23.29
N ALA A 693 36.41 -14.66 -22.23
CA ALA A 693 37.47 -14.02 -21.44
C ALA A 693 38.68 -13.64 -22.29
N ALA A 694 39.11 -14.50 -23.23
CA ALA A 694 40.22 -14.22 -24.13
C ALA A 694 39.94 -13.10 -25.15
N GLN A 695 38.68 -12.75 -25.39
CA GLN A 695 38.29 -11.64 -26.28
C GLN A 695 38.33 -10.27 -25.58
N GLN A 696 38.57 -10.22 -24.27
CA GLN A 696 38.57 -8.98 -23.47
C GLN A 696 39.90 -8.21 -23.56
N THR A 697 40.42 -8.01 -24.77
CA THR A 697 41.71 -7.35 -25.06
C THR A 697 41.75 -5.87 -24.71
N TRP A 698 40.61 -5.28 -24.35
CA TRP A 698 40.50 -3.90 -23.90
C TRP A 698 40.92 -3.71 -22.43
N LEU A 699 41.01 -4.80 -21.65
CA LEU A 699 41.53 -4.78 -20.28
C LEU A 699 43.04 -4.46 -20.29
N PRO A 700 43.58 -3.86 -19.21
CA PRO A 700 45.04 -3.79 -19.01
C PRO A 700 45.70 -5.17 -19.14
N ALA A 701 46.94 -5.20 -19.62
CA ALA A 701 47.64 -6.46 -19.92
C ALA A 701 47.72 -7.39 -18.70
N GLU A 702 47.90 -6.84 -17.49
CA GLU A 702 47.90 -7.59 -16.23
C GLU A 702 46.57 -8.32 -15.97
N ARG A 703 45.44 -7.63 -16.16
CA ARG A 703 44.10 -8.23 -16.00
C ARG A 703 43.82 -9.25 -17.11
N TYR A 704 44.25 -8.97 -18.34
CA TYR A 704 44.15 -9.93 -19.43
C TYR A 704 44.95 -11.21 -19.15
N ALA A 705 46.18 -11.07 -18.68
CA ALA A 705 47.04 -12.17 -18.25
C ALA A 705 46.38 -12.97 -17.12
N ALA A 706 45.76 -12.32 -16.14
CA ALA A 706 45.06 -12.99 -15.06
C ALA A 706 43.91 -13.88 -15.57
N LEU A 707 43.11 -13.42 -16.55
CA LEU A 707 42.06 -14.27 -17.15
C LEU A 707 42.64 -15.52 -17.83
N LEU A 708 43.74 -15.37 -18.56
CA LEU A 708 44.44 -16.48 -19.19
C LEU A 708 44.97 -17.47 -18.15
N GLN A 709 45.61 -16.99 -17.09
CA GLN A 709 46.08 -17.79 -15.97
C GLN A 709 44.95 -18.56 -15.26
N GLN A 710 43.75 -17.97 -15.17
CA GLN A 710 42.56 -18.64 -14.62
C GLN A 710 41.94 -19.70 -15.55
N GLY A 711 42.49 -19.92 -16.74
CA GLY A 711 42.04 -21.00 -17.62
C GLY A 711 41.33 -20.54 -18.89
N ALA A 712 41.24 -19.23 -19.17
CA ALA A 712 40.60 -18.75 -20.39
C ALA A 712 41.26 -19.39 -21.63
N ASP A 713 40.44 -19.90 -22.55
CA ASP A 713 40.92 -20.45 -23.81
C ASP A 713 41.47 -19.30 -24.69
N PRO A 714 42.79 -19.23 -24.93
CA PRO A 714 43.41 -18.14 -25.69
C PRO A 714 42.94 -18.09 -27.14
N TRP A 715 42.40 -19.20 -27.67
CA TRP A 715 42.00 -19.34 -29.06
C TRP A 715 40.49 -19.23 -29.28
N ALA A 716 39.71 -18.99 -28.22
CA ALA A 716 38.28 -18.79 -28.32
C ALA A 716 37.96 -17.66 -29.31
N THR A 717 37.15 -17.95 -30.33
CA THR A 717 36.87 -17.01 -31.42
C THR A 717 35.60 -16.20 -31.18
N ASN A 718 35.56 -14.98 -31.69
CA ASN A 718 34.34 -14.16 -31.70
C ASN A 718 33.28 -14.67 -32.71
N ALA A 719 32.17 -13.96 -32.87
CA ALA A 719 31.06 -14.36 -33.77
C ALA A 719 31.45 -14.43 -35.25
N ARG A 720 32.60 -13.83 -35.64
CA ARG A 720 33.15 -13.87 -36.99
C ARG A 720 34.21 -14.97 -37.17
N GLY A 721 34.41 -15.83 -36.16
CA GLY A 721 35.45 -16.85 -36.17
C GLY A 721 36.87 -16.30 -36.00
N GLN A 722 37.02 -15.08 -35.46
CA GLN A 722 38.32 -14.44 -35.29
C GLN A 722 38.82 -14.59 -33.85
N SER A 723 40.06 -15.05 -33.69
CA SER A 723 40.76 -15.05 -32.41
C SER A 723 41.15 -13.62 -32.01
N ALA A 724 41.26 -13.37 -30.71
CA ALA A 724 41.78 -12.13 -30.15
C ALA A 724 43.21 -11.82 -30.65
N LEU A 725 43.99 -12.86 -30.97
CA LEU A 725 45.36 -12.75 -31.45
C LEU A 725 45.49 -11.82 -32.66
N LEU A 726 44.58 -11.94 -33.64
CA LEU A 726 44.61 -11.13 -34.86
C LEU A 726 44.60 -9.63 -34.52
N LYS A 727 43.68 -9.23 -33.65
CA LYS A 727 43.54 -7.84 -33.19
C LYS A 727 44.76 -7.37 -32.41
N LEU A 728 45.31 -8.21 -31.52
CA LEU A 728 46.48 -7.87 -30.72
C LEU A 728 47.72 -7.63 -31.59
N VAL A 729 47.91 -8.44 -32.62
CA VAL A 729 49.01 -8.29 -33.60
C VAL A 729 48.81 -7.03 -34.45
N GLU A 730 47.61 -6.80 -34.98
CA GLU A 730 47.30 -5.63 -35.80
C GLU A 730 47.47 -4.30 -35.02
N GLU A 731 47.02 -4.27 -33.76
CA GLU A 731 47.16 -3.11 -32.87
C GLU A 731 48.56 -2.96 -32.24
N GLY A 732 49.45 -3.97 -32.34
CA GLY A 732 50.79 -3.95 -31.75
C GLY A 732 50.79 -3.95 -30.21
N ARG A 733 49.92 -4.75 -29.59
CA ARG A 733 49.74 -4.83 -28.13
C ARG A 733 50.79 -5.74 -27.47
N GLU A 734 52.03 -5.28 -27.37
CA GLU A 734 53.17 -6.09 -26.90
C GLU A 734 52.94 -6.80 -25.56
N GLU A 735 52.47 -6.09 -24.54
CA GLU A 735 52.26 -6.68 -23.20
C GLU A 735 51.20 -7.80 -23.20
N HIS A 736 50.13 -7.64 -23.98
CA HIS A 736 49.09 -8.67 -24.14
C HIS A 736 49.61 -9.89 -24.92
N LEU A 737 50.40 -9.67 -25.97
CA LEU A 737 51.05 -10.73 -26.75
C LEU A 737 52.06 -11.51 -25.87
N GLN A 738 52.80 -10.81 -25.02
CA GLN A 738 53.70 -11.43 -24.06
C GLN A 738 52.94 -12.26 -23.01
N ALA A 739 51.81 -11.77 -22.52
CA ALA A 739 50.94 -12.54 -21.62
C ALA A 739 50.40 -13.83 -22.27
N LEU A 740 50.04 -13.78 -23.56
CA LEU A 740 49.68 -14.98 -24.32
C LEU A 740 50.86 -15.96 -24.43
N ALA A 741 52.06 -15.48 -24.78
CA ALA A 741 53.25 -16.33 -24.89
C ALA A 741 53.54 -17.07 -23.59
N GLN A 742 53.52 -16.36 -22.46
CA GLN A 742 53.72 -16.93 -21.13
C GLN A 742 52.65 -17.97 -20.79
N THR A 743 51.40 -17.73 -21.16
CA THR A 743 50.30 -18.68 -20.93
C THR A 743 50.51 -19.98 -21.71
N LEU A 744 50.98 -19.90 -22.96
CA LEU A 744 51.24 -21.07 -23.80
C LEU A 744 52.40 -21.92 -23.28
N GLN A 745 53.44 -21.28 -22.74
CA GLN A 745 54.60 -21.98 -22.15
C GLN A 745 54.18 -22.99 -21.06
N GLY A 746 53.16 -22.66 -20.27
CA GLY A 746 52.63 -23.55 -19.23
C GLY A 746 51.50 -24.49 -19.68
N ARG A 747 51.09 -24.45 -20.95
CA ARG A 747 49.88 -25.14 -21.46
C ARG A 747 50.08 -25.69 -22.87
N PRO A 748 50.84 -26.78 -23.04
CA PRO A 748 51.18 -27.33 -24.35
C PRO A 748 49.96 -27.73 -25.18
N GLN A 749 48.83 -28.09 -24.54
CA GLN A 749 47.59 -28.44 -25.23
C GLN A 749 46.97 -27.30 -26.06
N TYR A 750 47.23 -26.05 -25.68
CA TYR A 750 46.83 -24.88 -26.48
C TYR A 750 47.90 -24.52 -27.49
N ALA A 751 49.18 -24.63 -27.11
CA ALA A 751 50.29 -24.34 -28.01
C ALA A 751 50.35 -25.31 -29.21
N SER A 752 49.90 -26.56 -29.05
CA SER A 752 49.77 -27.53 -30.14
C SER A 752 48.63 -27.19 -31.12
N GLN A 753 47.63 -26.40 -30.72
CA GLN A 753 46.50 -25.94 -31.55
C GLN A 753 46.87 -24.65 -32.31
N CYS A 754 47.98 -24.68 -33.03
CA CYS A 754 48.65 -23.49 -33.57
C CYS A 754 48.27 -23.12 -35.01
N ALA A 755 47.62 -24.02 -35.76
CA ALA A 755 47.43 -23.86 -37.21
C ALA A 755 46.75 -22.52 -37.56
N ARG A 756 45.65 -22.22 -36.86
CA ARG A 756 44.93 -20.96 -37.06
C ARG A 756 45.68 -19.75 -36.48
N PRO A 757 46.18 -19.76 -35.23
CA PRO A 757 47.00 -18.69 -34.69
C PRO A 757 48.21 -18.28 -35.54
N LEU A 758 48.97 -19.25 -36.06
CA LEU A 758 50.14 -18.99 -36.91
C LEU A 758 49.74 -18.35 -38.24
N LEU A 759 48.63 -18.79 -38.82
CA LEU A 759 48.09 -18.18 -40.04
C LEU A 759 47.65 -16.73 -39.80
N ASP A 760 46.95 -16.47 -38.70
CA ASP A 760 46.51 -15.11 -38.34
C ASP A 760 47.72 -14.16 -38.13
N ILE A 761 48.82 -14.63 -37.52
CA ILE A 761 50.08 -13.88 -37.39
C ILE A 761 50.69 -13.61 -38.78
N ALA A 762 50.87 -14.67 -39.58
CA ALA A 762 51.49 -14.59 -40.90
C ALA A 762 50.74 -13.58 -41.79
N ASP A 763 49.41 -13.70 -41.87
CA ASP A 763 48.54 -12.82 -42.65
C ASP A 763 48.60 -11.36 -42.17
N SER A 764 48.70 -11.14 -40.86
CA SER A 764 48.79 -9.80 -40.29
C SER A 764 50.15 -9.13 -40.59
N LEU A 765 51.26 -9.87 -40.46
CA LEU A 765 52.60 -9.37 -40.79
C LEU A 765 52.75 -9.09 -42.28
N THR A 766 52.23 -9.97 -43.16
CA THR A 766 52.24 -9.73 -44.61
C THR A 766 51.45 -8.49 -44.98
N ARG A 767 50.23 -8.32 -44.46
CA ARG A 767 49.37 -7.17 -44.77
C ARG A 767 49.91 -5.86 -44.22
N SER A 768 50.46 -5.86 -43.01
CA SER A 768 50.96 -4.65 -42.34
C SER A 768 52.35 -4.22 -42.81
N GLY A 769 53.14 -5.14 -43.36
CA GLY A 769 54.50 -4.87 -43.78
C GLY A 769 55.50 -4.71 -42.62
N ARG A 770 55.10 -4.94 -41.38
CA ARG A 770 55.91 -4.76 -40.16
C ARG A 770 56.81 -5.98 -39.89
N SER A 771 57.93 -5.76 -39.20
CA SER A 771 58.71 -6.85 -38.58
C SER A 771 57.97 -7.39 -37.35
N ALA A 772 58.14 -8.69 -37.08
CA ALA A 772 57.55 -9.32 -35.91
C ALA A 772 58.25 -8.85 -34.63
N SER A 773 57.47 -8.37 -33.68
CA SER A 773 57.99 -7.94 -32.38
C SER A 773 58.53 -9.11 -31.54
N PRO A 774 59.33 -8.84 -30.49
CA PRO A 774 59.82 -9.88 -29.59
C PRO A 774 58.70 -10.74 -28.98
N ALA A 775 57.53 -10.16 -28.69
CA ALA A 775 56.39 -10.91 -28.17
C ALA A 775 55.80 -11.88 -29.22
N ILE A 776 55.74 -11.48 -30.50
CA ILE A 776 55.32 -12.35 -31.60
C ILE A 776 56.33 -13.49 -31.80
N GLN A 777 57.63 -13.19 -31.77
CA GLN A 777 58.68 -14.20 -31.87
C GLN A 777 58.57 -15.21 -30.72
N ALA A 778 58.36 -14.74 -29.48
CA ALA A 778 58.15 -15.62 -28.34
C ALA A 778 56.90 -16.51 -28.51
N LEU A 779 55.78 -15.96 -29.00
CA LEU A 779 54.56 -16.74 -29.29
C LEU A 779 54.81 -17.86 -30.30
N VAL A 780 55.45 -17.53 -31.43
CA VAL A 780 55.76 -18.51 -32.49
C VAL A 780 56.70 -19.59 -31.96
N THR A 781 57.72 -19.21 -31.19
CA THR A 781 58.63 -20.16 -30.53
C THR A 781 57.88 -21.13 -29.62
N GLN A 782 57.00 -20.64 -28.74
CA GLN A 782 56.24 -21.51 -27.82
C GLN A 782 55.32 -22.49 -28.56
N MET A 783 54.71 -22.06 -29.68
CA MET A 783 53.91 -22.97 -30.51
C MET A 783 54.78 -24.06 -31.14
N LEU A 784 55.91 -23.69 -31.76
CA LEU A 784 56.80 -24.65 -32.42
C LEU A 784 57.48 -25.61 -31.43
N ASP A 785 57.77 -25.16 -30.21
CA ASP A 785 58.30 -26.00 -29.13
C ASP A 785 57.29 -27.05 -28.64
N SER A 786 55.99 -26.87 -28.91
CA SER A 786 54.90 -27.71 -28.41
C SER A 786 54.32 -28.67 -29.46
N ASP A 787 55.16 -29.15 -30.39
CA ASP A 787 54.77 -30.08 -31.47
C ASP A 787 53.59 -29.61 -32.34
N CYS A 788 53.41 -28.30 -32.44
CA CYS A 788 52.49 -27.65 -33.35
C CYS A 788 52.54 -28.24 -34.77
N ASP A 789 51.36 -28.53 -35.34
CA ASP A 789 51.14 -28.80 -36.76
C ASP A 789 50.45 -27.58 -37.39
N PRO A 790 51.21 -26.68 -38.05
CA PRO A 790 50.63 -25.49 -38.69
C PRO A 790 49.67 -25.81 -39.84
N LEU A 791 49.67 -27.05 -40.36
CA LEU A 791 48.85 -27.51 -41.48
C LEU A 791 47.66 -28.36 -41.02
N GLN A 792 47.45 -28.50 -39.71
CA GLN A 792 46.37 -29.28 -39.12
C GLN A 792 45.00 -28.84 -39.66
N GLY A 793 44.15 -29.81 -40.02
CA GLY A 793 42.81 -29.56 -40.56
C GLY A 793 42.78 -29.05 -42.01
N THR A 794 43.94 -28.90 -42.66
CA THR A 794 44.03 -28.47 -44.07
C THR A 794 44.00 -29.68 -44.99
N GLU A 795 43.11 -29.64 -46.01
CA GLU A 795 43.04 -30.66 -47.04
C GLU A 795 44.38 -30.83 -47.77
N PRO A 796 44.80 -32.07 -48.12
CA PRO A 796 46.10 -32.32 -48.74
C PRO A 796 46.40 -31.46 -49.96
N ALA A 797 45.40 -31.19 -50.81
CA ALA A 797 45.53 -30.36 -52.00
C ALA A 797 45.92 -28.90 -51.71
N ASN A 798 45.61 -28.39 -50.51
CA ASN A 798 45.81 -26.99 -50.12
C ASN A 798 47.02 -26.80 -49.18
N ARG A 799 47.64 -27.88 -48.70
CA ARG A 799 48.77 -27.84 -47.75
C ARG A 799 49.99 -27.09 -48.30
N SER A 800 50.32 -27.28 -49.58
CA SER A 800 51.46 -26.60 -50.21
C SER A 800 51.27 -25.08 -50.26
N ALA A 801 50.09 -24.63 -50.70
CA ALA A 801 49.75 -23.21 -50.76
C ALA A 801 49.68 -22.56 -49.36
N LEU A 802 49.17 -23.28 -48.36
CA LEU A 802 49.14 -22.77 -46.98
C LEU A 802 50.55 -22.64 -46.38
N ALA A 803 51.41 -23.65 -46.57
CA ALA A 803 52.79 -23.61 -46.09
C ALA A 803 53.60 -22.46 -46.73
N GLU A 804 53.45 -22.23 -48.04
CA GLU A 804 54.07 -21.10 -48.72
C GLU A 804 53.58 -19.77 -48.14
N ARG A 805 52.28 -19.64 -47.92
CA ARG A 805 51.68 -18.46 -47.30
C ARG A 805 52.20 -18.20 -45.88
N LEU A 806 52.34 -19.26 -45.06
CA LEU A 806 52.93 -19.18 -43.72
C LEU A 806 54.41 -18.78 -43.76
N SER A 807 55.21 -19.38 -44.64
CA SER A 807 56.63 -19.04 -44.82
C SER A 807 56.80 -17.58 -45.24
N ILE A 808 56.02 -17.09 -46.21
CA ILE A 808 56.04 -15.69 -46.64
C ILE A 808 55.70 -14.75 -45.48
N GLY A 809 54.61 -14.99 -44.75
CA GLY A 809 54.22 -14.10 -43.66
C GLY A 809 55.19 -14.11 -42.47
N LEU A 810 55.73 -15.28 -42.13
CA LEU A 810 56.62 -15.45 -40.97
C LEU A 810 58.11 -15.24 -41.31
N SER A 811 58.49 -15.07 -42.58
CA SER A 811 59.83 -14.57 -42.97
C SER A 811 60.18 -13.18 -42.41
N ARG A 812 59.17 -12.48 -41.87
CA ARG A 812 59.30 -11.18 -41.20
C ARG A 812 59.64 -11.29 -39.72
N LEU A 813 59.91 -12.49 -39.21
CA LEU A 813 60.50 -12.70 -37.90
C LEU A 813 61.96 -12.20 -37.92
N ASP A 814 62.39 -11.41 -36.94
CA ASP A 814 63.78 -10.94 -36.86
C ASP A 814 64.73 -12.00 -36.22
N ASP A 815 64.36 -13.28 -36.28
CA ASP A 815 65.10 -14.43 -35.74
C ASP A 815 65.32 -15.49 -36.85
N THR A 816 66.56 -15.58 -37.36
CA THR A 816 66.91 -16.48 -38.47
C THR A 816 66.81 -17.96 -38.08
N ASP A 817 67.06 -18.29 -36.81
CA ASP A 817 66.99 -19.67 -36.33
C ASP A 817 65.53 -20.10 -36.22
N LEU A 818 64.66 -19.21 -35.74
CA LEU A 818 63.22 -19.45 -35.67
C LEU A 818 62.60 -19.63 -37.06
N ILE A 819 63.01 -18.82 -38.05
CA ILE A 819 62.58 -18.98 -39.46
C ILE A 819 63.01 -20.35 -39.99
N ALA A 820 64.28 -20.73 -39.81
CA ALA A 820 64.79 -22.01 -40.30
C ALA A 820 64.05 -23.21 -39.67
N ARG A 821 63.74 -23.12 -38.37
CA ARG A 821 62.94 -24.13 -37.65
C ARG A 821 61.53 -24.26 -38.21
N LEU A 822 60.86 -23.13 -38.48
CA LEU A 822 59.52 -23.10 -39.06
C LEU A 822 59.52 -23.71 -40.47
N GLU A 823 60.45 -23.31 -41.33
CA GLU A 823 60.56 -23.81 -42.71
C GLU A 823 60.81 -25.32 -42.74
N GLN A 824 61.70 -25.82 -41.88
CA GLN A 824 61.96 -27.24 -41.75
C GLN A 824 60.70 -27.99 -41.27
N ARG A 825 59.99 -27.47 -40.27
CA ARG A 825 58.74 -28.07 -39.77
C ARG A 825 57.66 -28.14 -40.84
N LEU A 826 57.49 -27.07 -41.63
CA LEU A 826 56.53 -27.03 -42.74
C LEU A 826 56.90 -28.06 -43.81
N LYS A 827 58.18 -28.18 -44.15
CA LYS A 827 58.68 -29.16 -45.11
C LYS A 827 58.44 -30.60 -44.63
N ASP A 828 58.69 -30.87 -43.34
CA ASP A 828 58.47 -32.19 -42.75
C ASP A 828 56.99 -32.60 -42.73
N LEU A 829 56.06 -31.64 -42.58
CA LEU A 829 54.61 -31.90 -42.58
C LEU A 829 53.98 -31.99 -43.99
N GLN A 830 54.69 -31.47 -45.00
CA GLN A 830 54.32 -31.59 -46.42
C GLN A 830 54.76 -32.92 -47.03
N GLN A 831 55.87 -33.48 -46.53
CA GLN A 831 56.37 -34.81 -46.87
C GLN A 831 55.54 -35.90 -46.18
#